data_AF-A0ABD1CTT5-F1
#
_entry.id   AF-A0ABD1CTT5-F1
#
_cell.length_a   1.000
_cell.length_b   1.000
_cell.length_c   1.000
_cell.angle_alpha   90.00
_cell.angle_beta   90.00
_cell.angle_gamma   90.00
#
_symmetry.space_group_name_H-M   'P 1'
#
loop_
_entity.id
_entity.type
_entity.pdbx_description
1 polymer ?
#
loop_
_entity_poly.entity_id
_entity_poly.type
_entity_poly.pdbx_seq_one_letter_code
_entity_poly.pdbx_strand_id
1 'polypeptide(L)'
;MPKHHHSPVHHHHHPDPGCSSDHLAHSIDLATTLRSELAASTYKRDRLMAELSDVKSSLCAKENECEALRAQSARQTSLISSLQQRLGASESREKNLHSRTENVVGTLNRDKKHMEDKIKELCAKTRRLECELSKEEGHRDQARAHLQDLVRRLCLCLGIDVCDGSHLTPECVLGKAGETVAELQRLRAKLAGACEHLTSTEAELITTKTSASAEKTRLQTQIEGLQSLSQGLEGRCRQAERDLQVTRDRLAESEVTGDKLREELRGFESRCCRLQNNYDRLQTERLQFLRTLATIVGVNEPCENNIRDKVREITNHNQSLHDQTAQLKEQLHQEASRHREHQERTTCQLKTEEQHRLSVEERLEKACHELQHFRAEHITLSEYLVRLARALSWSECSEPPAPGSDTTILGETLLERAERLATHHEHHVHGICDKSSALYNLQRRVRVLREQVQRRDLHLELLRRKIALLEDNARGKTMLQTERDEAVHRARKNSKNAERTAQQLAEVKAQLVEVKTQLNEASDYKITALERARKCDELQARLCELENERERLVAQLAAYKSRARSAVESSHDRRVRDEHALSHLREELARVKSQLADTNHRLSQLQAFRTSVAKLLHLRDSPDSELLHKLQSVCASHHNCTCLGRRYGSASPLGTAGSDHHCSRYDDLPPPPTTASSGCRPLSSSPVHRRYIDSGFNDHDHNFDDDFDFGKKY
;
A
#
# COMPACT_ATOMS: atom_id res chain seq x y z
N MET A 1 -188.49 -71.59 -26.46
CA MET A 1 -189.78 -70.97 -26.03
C MET A 1 -190.04 -71.29 -24.57
N PRO A 2 -190.78 -70.45 -23.83
CA PRO A 2 -191.42 -70.82 -22.56
C PRO A 2 -192.71 -71.65 -22.80
N LYS A 3 -193.46 -71.94 -21.72
CA LYS A 3 -194.87 -72.42 -21.62
C LYS A 3 -195.18 -73.94 -21.66
N HIS A 4 -195.96 -74.38 -20.65
CA HIS A 4 -197.01 -75.44 -20.64
C HIS A 4 -196.65 -76.92 -21.00
N HIS A 5 -197.34 -78.00 -20.57
CA HIS A 5 -198.25 -78.24 -19.41
C HIS A 5 -198.41 -79.78 -19.12
N HIS A 6 -199.27 -80.11 -18.15
CA HIS A 6 -199.81 -81.39 -17.66
C HIS A 6 -199.90 -82.66 -18.57
N SER A 7 -199.69 -83.83 -17.93
CA SER A 7 -200.65 -84.92 -17.51
C SER A 7 -202.05 -85.06 -18.19
N PRO A 8 -202.86 -86.15 -17.96
CA PRO A 8 -202.73 -87.39 -17.13
C PRO A 8 -203.24 -88.70 -17.85
N VAL A 9 -204.04 -89.57 -17.18
CA VAL A 9 -204.79 -90.80 -17.63
C VAL A 9 -204.00 -92.14 -17.60
N HIS A 10 -204.47 -93.33 -17.16
CA HIS A 10 -205.56 -93.80 -16.24
C HIS A 10 -205.39 -95.29 -15.79
N HIS A 11 -206.30 -95.79 -14.92
CA HIS A 11 -206.76 -97.16 -14.53
C HIS A 11 -205.91 -98.46 -14.68
N HIS A 12 -205.97 -99.51 -13.81
CA HIS A 12 -206.67 -99.84 -12.54
C HIS A 12 -208.11 -100.43 -12.55
N HIS A 13 -208.27 -101.76 -12.33
CA HIS A 13 -209.44 -102.56 -11.80
C HIS A 13 -209.20 -104.08 -12.03
N HIS A 14 -209.81 -105.09 -11.36
CA HIS A 14 -210.34 -105.30 -9.99
C HIS A 14 -210.42 -106.87 -9.75
N PRO A 15 -211.02 -107.48 -8.68
CA PRO A 15 -210.66 -108.84 -8.21
C PRO A 15 -211.85 -109.84 -8.18
N ASP A 16 -211.93 -110.67 -7.12
CA ASP A 16 -213.05 -111.52 -6.64
C ASP A 16 -213.15 -112.99 -7.16
N PRO A 17 -213.76 -113.93 -6.37
CA PRO A 17 -212.99 -115.12 -5.95
C PRO A 17 -213.70 -116.49 -6.11
N GLY A 18 -212.95 -117.59 -5.98
CA GLY A 18 -213.49 -118.96 -6.04
C GLY A 18 -212.61 -120.03 -5.36
N CYS A 19 -213.26 -120.96 -4.67
CA CYS A 19 -212.69 -121.99 -3.79
C CYS A 19 -211.71 -123.01 -4.42
N SER A 20 -211.07 -123.76 -3.52
CA SER A 20 -210.29 -124.99 -3.72
C SER A 20 -208.89 -124.84 -4.32
N SER A 21 -207.93 -125.49 -3.66
CA SER A 21 -206.50 -125.44 -3.99
C SER A 21 -206.19 -126.11 -5.34
N ASP A 22 -205.25 -125.52 -6.10
CA ASP A 22 -204.11 -126.17 -6.81
C ASP A 22 -203.73 -125.55 -8.17
N HIS A 23 -204.59 -124.77 -8.83
CA HIS A 23 -204.38 -124.33 -10.23
C HIS A 23 -203.45 -123.11 -10.48
N LEU A 24 -202.59 -122.72 -9.51
CA LEU A 24 -201.82 -121.46 -9.56
C LEU A 24 -200.72 -121.37 -10.65
N ALA A 25 -200.28 -122.50 -11.21
CA ALA A 25 -198.96 -122.60 -11.84
C ALA A 25 -198.78 -121.89 -13.21
N HIS A 26 -199.80 -121.82 -14.06
CA HIS A 26 -199.56 -121.71 -15.52
C HIS A 26 -199.57 -120.29 -16.12
N SER A 27 -200.16 -119.29 -15.45
CA SER A 27 -200.25 -117.91 -16.01
C SER A 27 -198.99 -117.07 -15.84
N ILE A 28 -198.01 -117.56 -15.07
CA ILE A 28 -196.80 -116.83 -14.68
C ILE A 28 -195.83 -116.67 -15.89
N ASP A 29 -195.73 -117.69 -16.75
CA ASP A 29 -194.71 -117.78 -17.81
C ASP A 29 -194.90 -116.82 -18.99
N LEU A 30 -196.14 -116.42 -19.31
CA LEU A 30 -196.41 -115.51 -20.42
C LEU A 30 -196.10 -114.04 -20.05
N ALA A 31 -196.32 -113.69 -18.78
CA ALA A 31 -196.10 -112.33 -18.29
C ALA A 31 -194.62 -112.01 -18.05
N THR A 32 -193.75 -113.01 -17.92
CA THR A 32 -192.30 -112.83 -17.84
C THR A 32 -191.67 -112.59 -19.21
N THR A 33 -192.20 -113.16 -20.29
CA THR A 33 -191.72 -112.94 -21.66
C THR A 33 -191.92 -111.49 -22.11
N LEU A 34 -193.13 -110.94 -21.95
CA LEU A 34 -193.40 -109.53 -22.32
C LEU A 34 -192.57 -108.53 -21.49
N ARG A 35 -192.17 -108.89 -20.26
CA ARG A 35 -191.24 -108.08 -19.44
C ARG A 35 -189.81 -108.14 -19.97
N SER A 36 -189.35 -109.28 -20.48
CA SER A 36 -187.97 -109.40 -20.98
C SER A 36 -187.77 -108.68 -22.31
N GLU A 37 -188.75 -108.69 -23.23
CA GLU A 37 -188.68 -107.93 -24.49
C GLU A 37 -188.72 -106.41 -24.28
N LEU A 38 -189.57 -105.95 -23.35
CA LEU A 38 -189.63 -104.54 -22.95
C LEU A 38 -188.30 -104.08 -22.32
N ALA A 39 -187.72 -104.91 -21.45
CA ALA A 39 -186.42 -104.66 -20.85
C ALA A 39 -185.31 -104.62 -21.91
N ALA A 40 -185.27 -105.58 -22.83
CA ALA A 40 -184.26 -105.65 -23.89
C ALA A 40 -184.31 -104.43 -24.84
N SER A 41 -185.52 -104.04 -25.27
CA SER A 41 -185.71 -102.87 -26.15
C SER A 41 -185.33 -101.56 -25.46
N THR A 42 -185.67 -101.42 -24.17
CA THR A 42 -185.40 -100.20 -23.40
C THR A 42 -183.94 -100.12 -22.96
N TYR A 43 -183.31 -101.25 -22.61
CA TYR A 43 -181.85 -101.33 -22.44
C TYR A 43 -181.10 -100.92 -23.71
N LYS A 44 -181.62 -101.27 -24.90
CA LYS A 44 -181.05 -100.83 -26.18
C LYS A 44 -181.22 -99.32 -26.41
N ARG A 45 -182.34 -98.71 -26.01
CA ARG A 45 -182.52 -97.24 -25.95
C ARG A 45 -181.49 -96.61 -25.02
N ASP A 46 -181.35 -97.12 -23.80
CA ASP A 46 -180.52 -96.53 -22.75
C ASP A 46 -179.03 -96.66 -23.09
N ARG A 47 -178.64 -97.78 -23.69
CA ARG A 47 -177.32 -97.99 -24.29
C ARG A 47 -177.05 -97.01 -25.43
N LEU A 48 -177.98 -96.83 -26.38
CA LEU A 48 -177.80 -95.86 -27.48
C LEU A 48 -177.78 -94.40 -26.99
N MET A 49 -178.52 -94.09 -25.92
CA MET A 49 -178.46 -92.79 -25.24
C MET A 49 -177.11 -92.57 -24.54
N ALA A 50 -176.54 -93.60 -23.92
CA ALA A 50 -175.19 -93.57 -23.37
C ALA A 50 -174.14 -93.39 -24.47
N GLU A 51 -174.14 -94.24 -25.50
CA GLU A 51 -173.22 -94.16 -26.64
C GLU A 51 -173.27 -92.78 -27.33
N LEU A 52 -174.46 -92.20 -27.53
CA LEU A 52 -174.63 -90.87 -28.12
C LEU A 52 -174.23 -89.72 -27.15
N SER A 53 -174.35 -89.93 -25.84
CA SER A 53 -173.85 -88.99 -24.83
C SER A 53 -172.31 -89.03 -24.74
N ASP A 54 -171.71 -90.22 -24.84
CA ASP A 54 -170.26 -90.42 -24.84
C ASP A 54 -169.61 -89.89 -26.12
N VAL A 55 -170.28 -90.01 -27.28
CA VAL A 55 -169.85 -89.32 -28.51
C VAL A 55 -169.92 -87.80 -28.35
N LYS A 56 -170.93 -87.25 -27.66
CA LYS A 56 -171.01 -85.80 -27.39
C LYS A 56 -169.94 -85.31 -26.40
N SER A 57 -169.66 -86.07 -25.34
CA SER A 57 -168.60 -85.71 -24.37
C SER A 57 -167.21 -85.83 -25.02
N SER A 58 -167.00 -86.85 -25.85
CA SER A 58 -165.78 -87.03 -26.67
C SER A 58 -165.60 -85.91 -27.70
N LEU A 59 -166.65 -85.51 -28.42
CA LEU A 59 -166.59 -84.37 -29.36
C LEU A 59 -166.26 -83.06 -28.65
N CYS A 60 -166.94 -82.77 -27.53
CA CYS A 60 -166.65 -81.60 -26.70
C CYS A 60 -165.20 -81.62 -26.18
N ALA A 61 -164.69 -82.77 -25.74
CA ALA A 61 -163.28 -82.90 -25.34
C ALA A 61 -162.32 -82.61 -26.52
N LYS A 62 -162.65 -83.06 -27.74
CA LYS A 62 -161.84 -82.80 -28.95
C LYS A 62 -161.92 -81.35 -29.43
N GLU A 63 -163.05 -80.67 -29.26
CA GLU A 63 -163.17 -79.23 -29.54
C GLU A 63 -162.32 -78.41 -28.55
N ASN A 64 -162.40 -78.72 -27.25
CA ASN A 64 -161.54 -78.12 -26.22
C ASN A 64 -160.04 -78.36 -26.49
N GLU A 65 -159.66 -79.57 -26.93
CA GLU A 65 -158.27 -79.89 -27.32
C GLU A 65 -157.82 -79.06 -28.54
N CYS A 66 -158.69 -78.87 -29.54
CA CYS A 66 -158.39 -78.02 -30.70
C CYS A 66 -158.24 -76.54 -30.32
N GLU A 67 -159.03 -76.02 -29.38
CA GLU A 67 -158.86 -74.65 -28.87
C GLU A 67 -157.58 -74.51 -28.03
N ALA A 68 -157.27 -75.48 -27.18
CA ALA A 68 -156.03 -75.51 -26.41
C ALA A 68 -154.80 -75.50 -27.34
N LEU A 69 -154.83 -76.27 -28.44
CA LEU A 69 -153.78 -76.28 -29.47
C LEU A 69 -153.67 -74.96 -30.24
N ARG A 70 -154.79 -74.31 -30.62
CA ARG A 70 -154.74 -72.96 -31.23
C ARG A 70 -154.15 -71.93 -30.26
N ALA A 71 -154.57 -71.95 -28.99
CA ALA A 71 -154.02 -71.08 -27.97
C ALA A 71 -152.53 -71.38 -27.70
N GLN A 72 -152.10 -72.64 -27.77
CA GLN A 72 -150.69 -73.03 -27.68
C GLN A 72 -149.88 -72.51 -28.87
N SER A 73 -150.38 -72.67 -30.10
CA SER A 73 -149.76 -72.16 -31.32
C SER A 73 -149.61 -70.63 -31.29
N ALA A 74 -150.66 -69.90 -30.91
CA ALA A 74 -150.59 -68.43 -30.75
C ALA A 74 -149.56 -68.00 -29.69
N ARG A 75 -149.49 -68.70 -28.55
CA ARG A 75 -148.47 -68.48 -27.51
C ARG A 75 -147.05 -68.79 -28.02
N GLN A 76 -146.87 -69.84 -28.81
CA GLN A 76 -145.59 -70.16 -29.43
C GLN A 76 -145.18 -69.09 -30.46
N THR A 77 -146.10 -68.62 -31.31
CA THR A 77 -145.82 -67.56 -32.29
C THR A 77 -145.45 -66.24 -31.64
N SER A 78 -146.12 -65.84 -30.55
CA SER A 78 -145.75 -64.64 -29.79
C SER A 78 -144.40 -64.79 -29.07
N LEU A 79 -144.09 -65.98 -28.53
CA LEU A 79 -142.80 -66.31 -27.95
C LEU A 79 -141.67 -66.27 -28.99
N ILE A 80 -141.87 -66.85 -30.17
CA ILE A 80 -140.91 -66.81 -31.29
C ILE A 80 -140.65 -65.36 -31.71
N SER A 81 -141.70 -64.55 -31.87
CA SER A 81 -141.57 -63.13 -32.23
C SER A 81 -140.81 -62.34 -31.16
N SER A 82 -141.10 -62.60 -29.88
CA SER A 82 -140.39 -62.01 -28.73
C SER A 82 -138.92 -62.43 -28.68
N LEU A 83 -138.61 -63.70 -28.95
CA LEU A 83 -137.24 -64.20 -29.02
C LEU A 83 -136.47 -63.62 -30.21
N GLN A 84 -137.09 -63.49 -31.38
CA GLN A 84 -136.51 -62.83 -32.56
C GLN A 84 -136.24 -61.35 -32.31
N GLN A 85 -137.18 -60.62 -31.70
CA GLN A 85 -136.97 -59.21 -31.32
C GLN A 85 -135.86 -59.06 -30.26
N ARG A 86 -135.82 -59.95 -29.26
CA ARG A 86 -134.74 -60.00 -28.25
C ARG A 86 -133.38 -60.33 -28.87
N LEU A 87 -133.34 -61.23 -29.86
CA LEU A 87 -132.13 -61.62 -30.60
C LEU A 87 -131.61 -60.44 -31.43
N GLY A 88 -132.44 -59.84 -32.28
CA GLY A 88 -132.05 -58.66 -33.07
C GLY A 88 -131.65 -57.45 -32.21
N ALA A 89 -132.32 -57.24 -31.07
CA ALA A 89 -131.91 -56.25 -30.08
C ALA A 89 -130.58 -56.61 -29.38
N SER A 90 -130.20 -57.89 -29.33
CA SER A 90 -128.91 -58.35 -28.79
C SER A 90 -127.80 -58.22 -29.82
N GLU A 91 -128.03 -58.63 -31.06
CA GLU A 91 -127.10 -58.41 -32.17
C GLU A 91 -126.83 -56.92 -32.42
N SER A 92 -127.84 -56.06 -32.29
CA SER A 92 -127.67 -54.60 -32.38
C SER A 92 -126.83 -54.07 -31.21
N ARG A 93 -127.07 -54.55 -29.98
CA ARG A 93 -126.20 -54.22 -28.82
C ARG A 93 -124.76 -54.71 -29.04
N GLU A 94 -124.57 -55.90 -29.59
CA GLU A 94 -123.25 -56.47 -29.88
C GLU A 94 -122.51 -55.69 -30.97
N LYS A 95 -123.16 -55.37 -32.10
CA LYS A 95 -122.60 -54.52 -33.17
C LYS A 95 -122.21 -53.13 -32.65
N ASN A 96 -123.04 -52.52 -31.80
CA ASN A 96 -122.74 -51.23 -31.16
C ASN A 96 -121.59 -51.32 -30.15
N LEU A 97 -121.50 -52.41 -29.37
CA LEU A 97 -120.37 -52.69 -28.49
C LEU A 97 -119.08 -52.93 -29.29
N HIS A 98 -119.14 -53.70 -30.38
CA HIS A 98 -118.01 -54.00 -31.24
C HIS A 98 -117.43 -52.72 -31.85
N SER A 99 -118.27 -51.90 -32.50
CA SER A 99 -117.87 -50.58 -33.03
C SER A 99 -117.31 -49.67 -31.93
N ARG A 100 -117.87 -49.67 -30.72
CA ARG A 100 -117.31 -48.93 -29.58
C ARG A 100 -115.93 -49.47 -29.17
N THR A 101 -115.73 -50.79 -29.15
CA THR A 101 -114.41 -51.39 -28.86
C THR A 101 -113.40 -51.14 -29.96
N GLU A 102 -113.77 -51.19 -31.24
CA GLU A 102 -112.88 -50.83 -32.36
C GLU A 102 -112.47 -49.35 -32.30
N ASN A 103 -113.39 -48.45 -31.97
CA ASN A 103 -113.08 -47.04 -31.77
C ASN A 103 -112.10 -46.83 -30.60
N VAL A 104 -112.29 -47.51 -29.47
CA VAL A 104 -111.37 -47.44 -28.30
C VAL A 104 -110.01 -48.08 -28.59
N VAL A 105 -109.96 -49.22 -29.27
CA VAL A 105 -108.70 -49.83 -29.75
C VAL A 105 -108.02 -48.91 -30.77
N GLY A 106 -108.80 -48.23 -31.61
CA GLY A 106 -108.33 -47.24 -32.57
C GLY A 106 -107.74 -46.00 -31.91
N THR A 107 -108.30 -45.47 -30.82
CA THR A 107 -107.67 -44.38 -30.06
C THR A 107 -106.42 -44.88 -29.35
N LEU A 108 -106.51 -45.99 -28.60
CA LEU A 108 -105.37 -46.57 -27.88
C LEU A 108 -104.18 -46.91 -28.80
N ASN A 109 -104.41 -47.36 -30.04
CA ASN A 109 -103.33 -47.59 -31.01
C ASN A 109 -102.70 -46.29 -31.54
N ARG A 110 -103.47 -45.19 -31.68
CA ARG A 110 -102.91 -43.87 -32.02
C ARG A 110 -102.11 -43.31 -30.85
N ASP A 111 -102.64 -43.40 -29.64
CA ASP A 111 -102.00 -42.92 -28.41
C ASP A 111 -100.72 -43.71 -28.12
N LYS A 112 -100.76 -45.05 -28.26
CA LYS A 112 -99.59 -45.93 -28.22
C LYS A 112 -98.54 -45.49 -29.25
N LYS A 113 -98.91 -45.28 -30.51
CA LYS A 113 -97.95 -44.85 -31.54
C LYS A 113 -97.35 -43.48 -31.22
N HIS A 114 -98.15 -42.53 -30.74
CA HIS A 114 -97.66 -41.22 -30.31
C HIS A 114 -96.65 -41.34 -29.15
N MET A 115 -96.93 -42.20 -28.17
CA MET A 115 -96.00 -42.51 -27.07
C MET A 115 -94.73 -43.21 -27.56
N GLU A 116 -94.82 -44.18 -28.48
CA GLU A 116 -93.66 -44.84 -29.08
C GLU A 116 -92.78 -43.86 -29.86
N ASP A 117 -93.38 -42.96 -30.65
CA ASP A 117 -92.64 -41.92 -31.39
C ASP A 117 -92.04 -40.88 -30.43
N LYS A 118 -92.71 -40.54 -29.32
CA LYS A 118 -92.16 -39.67 -28.28
C LYS A 118 -91.03 -40.33 -27.48
N ILE A 119 -91.10 -41.64 -27.22
CA ILE A 119 -90.01 -42.42 -26.63
C ILE A 119 -88.80 -42.41 -27.56
N LYS A 120 -88.97 -42.61 -28.88
CA LYS A 120 -87.88 -42.50 -29.86
C LYS A 120 -87.23 -41.12 -29.85
N GLU A 121 -88.03 -40.04 -29.81
CA GLU A 121 -87.54 -38.66 -29.71
C GLU A 121 -86.73 -38.43 -28.42
N LEU A 122 -87.25 -38.87 -27.27
CA LEU A 122 -86.57 -38.75 -25.98
C LEU A 122 -85.28 -39.56 -25.92
N CYS A 123 -85.28 -40.82 -26.37
CA CYS A 123 -84.06 -41.63 -26.47
C CYS A 123 -83.03 -41.01 -27.42
N ALA A 124 -83.46 -40.40 -28.53
CA ALA A 124 -82.55 -39.67 -29.42
C ALA A 124 -82.00 -38.39 -28.76
N LYS A 125 -82.78 -37.70 -27.93
CA LYS A 125 -82.32 -36.54 -27.15
C LYS A 125 -81.32 -36.94 -26.07
N THR A 126 -81.59 -38.00 -25.31
CA THR A 126 -80.66 -38.52 -24.29
C THR A 126 -79.32 -38.88 -24.91
N ARG A 127 -79.30 -39.62 -26.04
CA ARG A 127 -78.06 -39.99 -26.75
C ARG A 127 -77.25 -38.80 -27.27
N ARG A 128 -77.90 -37.67 -27.58
CA ARG A 128 -77.18 -36.43 -27.93
C ARG A 128 -76.53 -35.81 -26.69
N LEU A 129 -77.27 -35.71 -25.59
CA LEU A 129 -76.77 -35.17 -24.32
C LEU A 129 -75.63 -36.04 -23.74
N GLU A 130 -75.71 -37.37 -23.86
CA GLU A 130 -74.62 -38.30 -23.51
C GLU A 130 -73.36 -38.04 -24.37
N CYS A 131 -73.52 -37.81 -25.67
CA CYS A 131 -72.43 -37.50 -26.58
C CYS A 131 -71.84 -36.09 -26.37
N GLU A 132 -72.67 -35.11 -26.00
CA GLU A 132 -72.25 -33.74 -25.66
C GLU A 132 -71.49 -33.72 -24.32
N LEU A 133 -72.01 -34.41 -23.30
CA LEU A 133 -71.34 -34.58 -22.00
C LEU A 133 -69.96 -35.25 -22.18
N SER A 134 -69.88 -36.35 -22.93
CA SER A 134 -68.62 -37.06 -23.16
C SER A 134 -67.57 -36.21 -23.89
N LYS A 135 -67.99 -35.29 -24.77
CA LYS A 135 -67.09 -34.31 -25.41
C LYS A 135 -66.58 -33.27 -24.40
N GLU A 136 -67.45 -32.72 -23.58
CA GLU A 136 -67.08 -31.71 -22.58
C GLU A 136 -66.21 -32.29 -21.45
N GLU A 137 -66.43 -33.55 -21.05
CA GLU A 137 -65.49 -34.27 -20.18
C GLU A 137 -64.12 -34.45 -20.84
N GLY A 138 -64.08 -34.78 -22.14
CA GLY A 138 -62.86 -34.83 -22.93
C GLY A 138 -62.14 -33.47 -23.01
N HIS A 139 -62.85 -32.38 -23.28
CA HIS A 139 -62.30 -31.02 -23.30
C HIS A 139 -61.74 -30.61 -21.91
N ARG A 140 -62.50 -30.87 -20.84
CA ARG A 140 -62.10 -30.61 -19.45
C ARG A 140 -60.82 -31.35 -19.09
N ASP A 141 -60.73 -32.63 -19.44
CA ASP A 141 -59.60 -33.47 -19.08
C ASP A 141 -58.35 -33.15 -19.93
N GLN A 142 -58.52 -32.74 -21.20
CA GLN A 142 -57.45 -32.13 -22.01
C GLN A 142 -56.95 -30.82 -21.40
N ALA A 143 -57.83 -29.90 -21.01
CA ALA A 143 -57.46 -28.64 -20.37
C ALA A 143 -56.70 -28.88 -19.05
N ARG A 144 -57.12 -29.90 -18.28
CA ARG A 144 -56.43 -30.34 -17.05
C ARG A 144 -55.03 -30.88 -17.33
N ALA A 145 -54.87 -31.69 -18.38
CA ALA A 145 -53.57 -32.22 -18.80
C ALA A 145 -52.62 -31.10 -19.28
N HIS A 146 -53.11 -30.14 -20.08
CA HIS A 146 -52.33 -28.98 -20.52
C HIS A 146 -51.85 -28.12 -19.35
N LEU A 147 -52.73 -27.86 -18.37
CA LEU A 147 -52.35 -27.12 -17.16
C LEU A 147 -51.29 -27.87 -16.33
N GLN A 148 -51.41 -29.21 -16.21
CA GLN A 148 -50.42 -30.03 -15.51
C GLN A 148 -49.06 -30.06 -16.21
N ASP A 149 -49.01 -30.15 -17.55
CA ASP A 149 -47.74 -30.08 -18.28
C ASP A 149 -47.12 -28.67 -18.23
N LEU A 150 -47.94 -27.61 -18.26
CA LEU A 150 -47.46 -26.23 -18.06
C LEU A 150 -46.83 -26.06 -16.67
N VAL A 151 -47.52 -26.48 -15.61
CA VAL A 151 -46.98 -26.45 -14.24
C VAL A 151 -45.69 -27.27 -14.14
N ARG A 152 -45.65 -28.49 -14.72
CA ARG A 152 -44.44 -29.33 -14.76
C ARG A 152 -43.26 -28.67 -15.48
N ARG A 153 -43.49 -28.00 -16.62
CA ARG A 153 -42.46 -27.23 -17.34
C ARG A 153 -41.95 -26.07 -16.50
N LEU A 154 -42.85 -25.31 -15.86
CA LEU A 154 -42.47 -24.20 -15.00
C LEU A 154 -41.70 -24.65 -13.75
N CYS A 155 -42.06 -25.80 -13.15
CA CYS A 155 -41.27 -26.43 -12.09
C CYS A 155 -39.82 -26.74 -12.54
N LEU A 156 -39.66 -27.32 -13.73
CA LEU A 156 -38.34 -27.60 -14.31
C LEU A 156 -37.54 -26.30 -14.58
N CYS A 157 -38.17 -25.27 -15.16
CA CYS A 157 -37.54 -23.97 -15.40
C CYS A 157 -37.12 -23.23 -14.12
N LEU A 158 -37.82 -23.46 -13.00
CA LEU A 158 -37.53 -22.87 -11.69
C LEU A 158 -36.66 -23.75 -10.78
N GLY A 159 -36.19 -24.90 -11.26
CA GLY A 159 -35.36 -25.83 -10.48
C GLY A 159 -36.10 -26.43 -9.26
N ILE A 160 -37.41 -26.64 -9.36
CA ILE A 160 -38.19 -27.35 -8.34
C ILE A 160 -38.00 -28.85 -8.56
N ASP A 161 -37.22 -29.50 -7.69
CA ASP A 161 -37.04 -30.96 -7.71
C ASP A 161 -38.38 -31.69 -7.55
N VAL A 162 -38.80 -32.37 -8.62
CA VAL A 162 -40.05 -33.13 -8.67
C VAL A 162 -39.83 -34.50 -8.03
N CYS A 163 -39.71 -34.53 -6.70
CA CYS A 163 -39.63 -35.77 -5.94
C CYS A 163 -40.94 -36.55 -6.03
N ASP A 164 -40.83 -37.84 -6.38
CA ASP A 164 -41.96 -38.74 -6.65
C ASP A 164 -42.99 -38.77 -5.51
N GLY A 165 -44.21 -38.29 -5.81
CA GLY A 165 -45.34 -38.27 -4.87
C GLY A 165 -45.80 -36.87 -4.44
N SER A 166 -45.06 -35.81 -4.76
CA SER A 166 -45.52 -34.44 -4.52
C SER A 166 -46.50 -33.96 -5.61
N HIS A 167 -47.69 -33.50 -5.23
CA HIS A 167 -48.63 -32.88 -6.17
C HIS A 167 -48.14 -31.49 -6.56
N LEU A 168 -47.60 -31.34 -7.77
CA LEU A 168 -47.20 -30.04 -8.31
C LEU A 168 -48.42 -29.13 -8.46
N THR A 169 -48.40 -27.96 -7.80
CA THR A 169 -49.46 -26.94 -7.87
C THR A 169 -48.93 -25.64 -8.46
N PRO A 170 -49.80 -24.78 -9.04
CA PRO A 170 -49.42 -23.42 -9.44
C PRO A 170 -48.82 -22.60 -8.29
N GLU A 171 -49.29 -22.79 -7.05
CA GLU A 171 -48.76 -22.06 -5.88
C GLU A 171 -47.28 -22.39 -5.60
N CYS A 172 -46.85 -23.63 -5.80
CA CYS A 172 -45.44 -24.01 -5.68
C CYS A 172 -44.56 -23.28 -6.72
N VAL A 173 -45.07 -23.13 -7.96
CA VAL A 173 -44.42 -22.39 -9.04
C VAL A 173 -44.37 -20.89 -8.72
N LEU A 174 -45.48 -20.29 -8.28
CA LEU A 174 -45.56 -18.87 -7.94
C LEU A 174 -44.67 -18.52 -6.74
N GLY A 175 -44.66 -19.34 -5.69
CA GLY A 175 -43.78 -19.18 -4.53
C GLY A 175 -42.31 -19.20 -4.93
N LYS A 176 -41.88 -20.20 -5.72
CA LYS A 176 -40.50 -20.31 -6.19
C LYS A 176 -40.11 -19.17 -7.12
N ALA A 177 -41.00 -18.73 -8.02
CA ALA A 177 -40.79 -17.55 -8.84
C ALA A 177 -40.57 -16.31 -7.97
N GLY A 178 -41.40 -16.09 -6.94
CA GLY A 178 -41.25 -15.02 -5.95
C GLY A 178 -39.89 -15.04 -5.24
N GLU A 179 -39.44 -16.20 -4.77
CA GLU A 179 -38.09 -16.37 -4.19
C GLU A 179 -36.99 -15.97 -5.17
N THR A 180 -37.04 -16.43 -6.43
CA THR A 180 -36.01 -16.10 -7.43
C THR A 180 -35.98 -14.61 -7.79
N VAL A 181 -37.14 -13.94 -7.81
CA VAL A 181 -37.22 -12.48 -8.03
C VAL A 181 -36.66 -11.72 -6.83
N ALA A 182 -36.96 -12.12 -5.59
CA ALA A 182 -36.39 -11.51 -4.39
C ALA A 182 -34.87 -11.67 -4.32
N GLU A 183 -34.35 -12.87 -4.66
CA GLU A 183 -32.90 -13.11 -4.73
C GLU A 183 -32.25 -12.30 -5.86
N LEU A 184 -32.87 -12.18 -7.04
CA LEU A 184 -32.38 -11.31 -8.12
C LEU A 184 -32.32 -9.83 -7.69
N GLN A 185 -33.30 -9.34 -6.94
CA GLN A 185 -33.27 -7.98 -6.37
C GLN A 185 -32.14 -7.82 -5.36
N ARG A 186 -31.93 -8.81 -4.47
CA ARG A 186 -30.82 -8.82 -3.50
C ARG A 186 -29.45 -8.85 -4.19
N LEU A 187 -29.30 -9.63 -5.25
CA LEU A 187 -28.06 -9.70 -6.05
C LEU A 187 -27.81 -8.40 -6.82
N ARG A 188 -28.85 -7.74 -7.37
CA ARG A 188 -28.73 -6.40 -7.97
C ARG A 188 -28.28 -5.35 -6.96
N ALA A 189 -28.85 -5.35 -5.75
CA ALA A 189 -28.43 -4.43 -4.69
C ALA A 189 -26.96 -4.65 -4.27
N LYS A 190 -26.53 -5.91 -4.16
CA LYS A 190 -25.11 -6.25 -3.92
C LYS A 190 -24.20 -5.80 -5.06
N LEU A 191 -24.62 -5.98 -6.31
CA LEU A 191 -23.86 -5.56 -7.49
C LEU A 191 -23.69 -4.03 -7.52
N ALA A 192 -24.75 -3.27 -7.25
CA ALA A 192 -24.69 -1.81 -7.15
C ALA A 192 -23.67 -1.36 -6.09
N GLY A 193 -23.77 -1.87 -4.86
CA GLY A 193 -22.81 -1.55 -3.79
C GLY A 193 -21.38 -1.97 -4.11
N ALA A 194 -21.17 -3.09 -4.84
CA ALA A 194 -19.86 -3.50 -5.31
C ALA A 194 -19.28 -2.54 -6.37
N CYS A 195 -20.11 -2.01 -7.28
CA CYS A 195 -19.71 -0.98 -8.24
C CYS A 195 -19.41 0.37 -7.54
N GLU A 196 -20.18 0.75 -6.53
CA GLU A 196 -19.92 1.95 -5.70
C GLU A 196 -18.58 1.82 -4.95
N HIS A 197 -18.30 0.67 -4.32
CA HIS A 197 -17.01 0.40 -3.67
C HIS A 197 -15.84 0.39 -4.67
N LEU A 198 -16.02 -0.19 -5.88
CA LEU A 198 -15.00 -0.14 -6.92
C LEU A 198 -14.71 1.31 -7.33
N THR A 199 -15.76 2.10 -7.57
CA THR A 199 -15.63 3.53 -7.93
C THR A 199 -14.90 4.34 -6.84
N SER A 200 -15.15 4.06 -5.55
CA SER A 200 -14.42 4.68 -4.43
C SER A 200 -12.93 4.32 -4.44
N THR A 201 -12.62 3.02 -4.58
CA THR A 201 -11.22 2.56 -4.60
C THR A 201 -10.44 3.00 -5.84
N GLU A 202 -11.10 3.18 -6.98
CA GLU A 202 -10.53 3.83 -8.17
C GLU A 202 -10.22 5.32 -7.91
N ALA A 203 -11.11 6.05 -7.24
CA ALA A 203 -10.88 7.46 -6.87
C ALA A 203 -9.73 7.61 -5.85
N GLU A 204 -9.63 6.71 -4.87
CA GLU A 204 -8.51 6.62 -3.92
C GLU A 204 -7.19 6.28 -4.63
N LEU A 205 -7.21 5.37 -5.60
CA LEU A 205 -6.05 5.01 -6.43
C LEU A 205 -5.59 6.18 -7.32
N ILE A 206 -6.51 6.93 -7.91
CA ILE A 206 -6.19 8.16 -8.66
C ILE A 206 -5.57 9.20 -7.72
N THR A 207 -6.16 9.42 -6.55
CA THR A 207 -5.68 10.39 -5.56
C THR A 207 -4.25 10.05 -5.11
N THR A 208 -3.99 8.81 -4.69
CA THR A 208 -2.66 8.34 -4.28
C THR A 208 -1.64 8.37 -5.43
N LYS A 209 -2.04 8.08 -6.67
CA LYS A 209 -1.20 8.26 -7.85
C LYS A 209 -0.81 9.72 -8.08
N THR A 210 -1.72 10.68 -7.89
CA THR A 210 -1.39 12.10 -8.04
C THR A 210 -0.46 12.62 -6.94
N SER A 211 -0.66 12.22 -5.67
CA SER A 211 0.23 12.64 -4.58
C SER A 211 1.63 12.02 -4.71
N ALA A 212 1.74 10.74 -5.09
CA ALA A 212 3.01 10.10 -5.40
C ALA A 212 3.75 10.77 -6.59
N SER A 213 3.01 11.25 -7.60
CA SER A 213 3.59 12.02 -8.70
C SER A 213 4.10 13.39 -8.25
N ALA A 214 3.39 14.08 -7.35
CA ALA A 214 3.82 15.36 -6.79
C ALA A 214 5.08 15.21 -5.92
N GLU A 215 5.10 14.21 -5.01
CA GLU A 215 6.29 13.84 -4.23
C GLU A 215 7.48 13.51 -5.13
N LYS A 216 7.28 12.72 -6.20
CA LYS A 216 8.34 12.46 -7.19
C LYS A 216 8.90 13.76 -7.78
N THR A 217 8.06 14.70 -8.22
CA THR A 217 8.54 15.97 -8.79
C THR A 217 9.26 16.85 -7.75
N ARG A 218 8.83 16.83 -6.49
CA ARG A 218 9.50 17.52 -5.38
C ARG A 218 10.88 16.94 -5.08
N LEU A 219 10.99 15.61 -5.01
CA LEU A 219 12.26 14.92 -4.78
C LEU A 219 13.23 15.12 -5.96
N GLN A 220 12.71 15.12 -7.20
CA GLN A 220 13.47 15.42 -8.41
C GLN A 220 14.14 16.81 -8.35
N THR A 221 13.38 17.87 -8.03
CA THR A 221 13.95 19.23 -7.90
C THR A 221 14.90 19.37 -6.71
N GLN A 222 14.69 18.62 -5.63
CA GLN A 222 15.61 18.58 -4.49
C GLN A 222 16.95 17.91 -4.86
N ILE A 223 16.93 16.83 -5.66
CA ILE A 223 18.14 16.18 -6.20
C ILE A 223 18.91 17.14 -7.11
N GLU A 224 18.21 17.84 -8.01
CA GLU A 224 18.82 18.83 -8.93
C GLU A 224 19.45 20.00 -8.16
N GLY A 225 18.80 20.50 -7.10
CA GLY A 225 19.35 21.50 -6.19
C GLY A 225 20.61 21.02 -5.45
N LEU A 226 20.61 19.77 -4.96
CA LEU A 226 21.78 19.17 -4.30
C LEU A 226 22.94 18.94 -5.28
N GLN A 227 22.66 18.55 -6.54
CA GLN A 227 23.67 18.43 -7.59
C GLN A 227 24.31 19.79 -7.91
N SER A 228 23.51 20.85 -8.06
CA SER A 228 24.01 22.21 -8.26
C SER A 228 24.86 22.68 -7.08
N LEU A 229 24.47 22.39 -5.84
CA LEU A 229 25.23 22.73 -4.65
C LEU A 229 26.56 21.96 -4.60
N SER A 230 26.56 20.66 -4.95
CA SER A 230 27.76 19.82 -5.02
C SER A 230 28.77 20.36 -6.03
N GLN A 231 28.32 20.69 -7.25
CA GLN A 231 29.17 21.30 -8.27
C GLN A 231 29.74 22.66 -7.83
N GLY A 232 28.93 23.48 -7.14
CA GLY A 232 29.38 24.74 -6.56
C GLY A 232 30.43 24.55 -5.45
N LEU A 233 30.30 23.52 -4.62
CA LEU A 233 31.29 23.16 -3.59
C LEU A 233 32.58 22.61 -4.21
N GLU A 234 32.51 21.73 -5.22
CA GLU A 234 33.69 21.28 -5.97
C GLU A 234 34.45 22.46 -6.60
N GLY A 235 33.72 23.40 -7.23
CA GLY A 235 34.31 24.60 -7.82
C GLY A 235 35.04 25.46 -6.79
N ARG A 236 34.47 25.58 -5.57
CA ARG A 236 35.11 26.28 -4.45
C ARG A 236 36.33 25.54 -3.89
N CYS A 237 36.28 24.21 -3.76
CA CYS A 237 37.44 23.42 -3.34
C CYS A 237 38.60 23.56 -4.35
N ARG A 238 38.33 23.38 -5.65
CA ARG A 238 39.31 23.58 -6.72
C ARG A 238 39.89 24.98 -6.77
N GLN A 239 39.15 26.00 -6.33
CA GLN A 239 39.70 27.36 -6.20
C GLN A 239 40.58 27.50 -4.96
N ALA A 240 40.12 27.03 -3.79
CA ALA A 240 40.90 27.07 -2.56
C ALA A 240 42.23 26.29 -2.69
N GLU A 241 42.25 25.19 -3.44
CA GLU A 241 43.47 24.44 -3.78
C GLU A 241 44.48 25.28 -4.57
N ARG A 242 44.03 26.06 -5.57
CA ARG A 242 44.88 26.99 -6.33
C ARG A 242 45.39 28.12 -5.46
N ASP A 243 44.51 28.76 -4.69
CA ASP A 243 44.86 29.87 -3.81
C ASP A 243 45.90 29.43 -2.76
N LEU A 244 45.74 28.21 -2.21
CA LEU A 244 46.67 27.60 -1.28
C LEU A 244 48.00 27.22 -1.95
N GLN A 245 48.00 26.76 -3.20
CA GLN A 245 49.25 26.55 -3.92
C GLN A 245 50.01 27.87 -4.13
N VAL A 246 49.33 28.94 -4.55
CA VAL A 246 49.94 30.28 -4.70
C VAL A 246 50.50 30.81 -3.37
N THR A 247 49.92 30.47 -2.20
CA THR A 247 50.51 30.84 -0.91
C THR A 247 51.71 29.97 -0.53
N ARG A 248 51.77 28.70 -0.93
CA ARG A 248 52.97 27.85 -0.78
C ARG A 248 54.13 28.36 -1.63
N ASP A 249 53.87 28.69 -2.89
CA ASP A 249 54.90 29.16 -3.82
C ASP A 249 55.55 30.45 -3.30
N ARG A 250 54.72 31.40 -2.83
CA ARG A 250 55.18 32.64 -2.16
C ARG A 250 55.91 32.39 -0.84
N LEU A 251 55.53 31.36 -0.08
CA LEU A 251 56.24 31.01 1.14
C LEU A 251 57.65 30.50 0.81
N ALA A 252 57.80 29.63 -0.19
CA ALA A 252 59.10 29.15 -0.65
C ALA A 252 59.99 30.29 -1.19
N GLU A 253 59.43 31.24 -1.94
CA GLU A 253 60.14 32.47 -2.34
C GLU A 253 60.64 33.29 -1.13
N SER A 254 59.81 33.40 -0.09
CA SER A 254 60.16 34.09 1.16
C SER A 254 61.21 33.34 1.98
N GLU A 255 61.17 32.00 2.01
CA GLU A 255 62.15 31.16 2.69
C GLU A 255 63.52 31.27 2.01
N VAL A 256 63.59 31.13 0.68
CA VAL A 256 64.80 31.32 -0.12
C VAL A 256 65.37 32.74 0.04
N THR A 257 64.52 33.75 0.17
CA THR A 257 64.95 35.14 0.45
C THR A 257 65.49 35.27 1.87
N GLY A 258 64.85 34.61 2.84
CA GLY A 258 65.31 34.54 4.23
C GLY A 258 66.62 33.76 4.41
N ASP A 259 66.92 32.76 3.58
CA ASP A 259 68.23 32.09 3.56
C ASP A 259 69.34 33.01 3.05
N LYS A 260 69.12 33.71 1.92
CA LYS A 260 70.07 34.71 1.41
C LYS A 260 70.42 35.78 2.44
N LEU A 261 69.41 36.32 3.14
CA LEU A 261 69.63 37.31 4.22
C LEU A 261 70.39 36.72 5.42
N ARG A 262 70.23 35.42 5.73
CA ARG A 262 71.02 34.72 6.76
C ARG A 262 72.47 34.51 6.32
N GLU A 263 72.73 34.24 5.05
CA GLU A 263 74.09 34.16 4.49
C GLU A 263 74.77 35.53 4.46
N GLU A 264 74.07 36.59 4.03
CA GLU A 264 74.56 37.97 4.10
C GLU A 264 74.91 38.38 5.53
N LEU A 265 74.04 38.07 6.50
CA LEU A 265 74.27 38.35 7.92
C LEU A 265 75.54 37.65 8.43
N ARG A 266 75.72 36.36 8.15
CA ARG A 266 76.98 35.63 8.46
C ARG A 266 78.20 36.28 7.79
N GLY A 267 78.02 36.83 6.59
CA GLY A 267 79.03 37.61 5.88
C GLY A 267 79.32 38.99 6.51
N PHE A 268 78.35 39.61 7.17
CA PHE A 268 78.54 40.81 8.00
C PHE A 268 79.23 40.46 9.34
N GLU A 269 78.76 39.46 10.07
CA GLU A 269 79.39 38.95 11.30
C GLU A 269 80.88 38.60 11.05
N SER A 270 81.16 37.87 9.97
CA SER A 270 82.52 37.54 9.54
C SER A 270 83.37 38.74 9.13
N ARG A 271 82.77 39.89 8.81
CA ARG A 271 83.48 41.17 8.60
C ARG A 271 83.71 41.89 9.93
N CYS A 272 82.71 41.92 10.81
CA CYS A 272 82.82 42.50 12.16
C CYS A 272 83.91 41.81 12.99
N CYS A 273 83.96 40.48 13.04
CA CYS A 273 85.01 39.75 13.75
C CYS A 273 86.42 40.02 13.16
N ARG A 274 86.53 40.18 11.84
CA ARG A 274 87.81 40.58 11.21
C ARG A 274 88.20 42.01 11.55
N LEU A 275 87.25 42.94 11.62
CA LEU A 275 87.53 44.32 12.05
C LEU A 275 87.93 44.38 13.53
N GLN A 276 87.25 43.64 14.40
CA GLN A 276 87.58 43.52 15.83
C GLN A 276 89.01 42.98 16.02
N ASN A 277 89.37 41.86 15.38
CA ASN A 277 90.72 41.30 15.46
C ASN A 277 91.81 42.27 14.96
N ASN A 278 91.52 43.11 13.96
CA ASN A 278 92.45 44.15 13.49
C ASN A 278 92.54 45.31 14.49
N TYR A 279 91.42 45.72 15.11
CA TYR A 279 91.39 46.74 16.14
C TYR A 279 92.17 46.30 17.39
N ASP A 280 91.95 45.08 17.88
CA ASP A 280 92.64 44.53 19.06
C ASP A 280 94.15 44.39 18.81
N ARG A 281 94.53 43.97 17.59
CA ARG A 281 95.93 43.98 17.13
C ARG A 281 96.52 45.39 17.12
N LEU A 282 95.85 46.36 16.52
CA LEU A 282 96.33 47.75 16.43
C LEU A 282 96.43 48.42 17.81
N GLN A 283 95.49 48.13 18.71
CA GLN A 283 95.55 48.56 20.11
C GLN A 283 96.75 47.93 20.84
N THR A 284 97.07 46.67 20.55
CA THR A 284 98.25 45.98 21.08
C THR A 284 99.55 46.60 20.54
N GLU A 285 99.64 46.85 19.23
CA GLU A 285 100.79 47.51 18.58
C GLU A 285 101.00 48.94 19.12
N ARG A 286 99.91 49.73 19.30
CA ARG A 286 99.97 51.05 19.94
C ARG A 286 100.48 50.96 21.39
N LEU A 287 100.01 49.98 22.17
CA LEU A 287 100.46 49.82 23.56
C LEU A 287 101.94 49.39 23.64
N GLN A 288 102.42 48.58 22.69
CA GLN A 288 103.84 48.25 22.57
C GLN A 288 104.68 49.49 22.21
N PHE A 289 104.24 50.29 21.23
CA PHE A 289 104.91 51.54 20.86
C PHE A 289 104.99 52.55 22.02
N LEU A 290 103.89 52.73 22.77
CA LEU A 290 103.88 53.57 23.97
C LEU A 290 104.80 53.03 25.08
N ARG A 291 104.96 51.71 25.22
CA ARG A 291 105.96 51.11 26.12
C ARG A 291 107.39 51.46 25.69
N THR A 292 107.71 51.31 24.41
CA THR A 292 109.04 51.68 23.87
C THR A 292 109.35 53.15 24.12
N LEU A 293 108.40 54.06 23.85
CA LEU A 293 108.59 55.49 24.13
C LEU A 293 108.74 55.79 25.63
N ALA A 294 107.96 55.16 26.49
CA ALA A 294 108.06 55.34 27.93
C ALA A 294 109.43 54.88 28.49
N THR A 295 109.98 53.77 27.98
CA THR A 295 111.34 53.32 28.31
C THR A 295 112.41 54.33 27.86
N ILE A 296 112.29 54.89 26.65
CA ILE A 296 113.24 55.90 26.11
C ILE A 296 113.19 57.21 26.91
N VAL A 297 112.00 57.65 27.32
CA VAL A 297 111.76 58.95 27.98
C VAL A 297 111.89 58.86 29.52
N GLY A 298 112.05 57.65 30.08
CA GLY A 298 112.23 57.44 31.52
C GLY A 298 110.93 57.55 32.33
N VAL A 299 109.82 57.01 31.80
CA VAL A 299 108.48 57.06 32.40
C VAL A 299 108.03 55.64 32.78
N ASN A 300 107.64 55.45 34.05
CA ASN A 300 107.26 54.13 34.59
C ASN A 300 105.97 53.55 33.99
N GLU A 301 105.06 54.40 33.53
CA GLU A 301 103.76 54.01 32.98
C GLU A 301 103.66 54.40 31.49
N PRO A 302 103.30 53.47 30.58
CA PRO A 302 103.24 53.69 29.14
C PRO A 302 101.98 54.45 28.69
N CYS A 303 101.69 55.57 29.34
CA CYS A 303 100.59 56.46 29.05
C CYS A 303 101.05 57.62 28.15
N GLU A 304 100.31 57.85 27.05
CA GLU A 304 100.60 58.89 26.05
C GLU A 304 100.71 60.30 26.65
N ASN A 305 99.89 60.60 27.68
CA ASN A 305 99.98 61.86 28.41
C ASN A 305 101.30 61.98 29.17
N ASN A 306 101.64 60.97 29.99
CA ASN A 306 102.84 60.96 30.82
C ASN A 306 104.11 61.09 29.96
N ILE A 307 104.17 60.39 28.82
CA ILE A 307 105.26 60.46 27.84
C ILE A 307 105.36 61.87 27.26
N ARG A 308 104.26 62.43 26.74
CA ARG A 308 104.22 63.78 26.14
C ARG A 308 104.64 64.85 27.14
N ASP A 309 104.16 64.75 28.38
CA ASP A 309 104.39 65.78 29.39
C ASP A 309 105.83 65.68 29.94
N LYS A 310 106.45 64.48 29.99
CA LYS A 310 107.90 64.32 30.25
C LYS A 310 108.79 64.77 29.09
N VAL A 311 108.38 64.56 27.83
CA VAL A 311 109.05 65.16 26.66
C VAL A 311 109.00 66.69 26.73
N ARG A 312 107.87 67.28 27.17
CA ARG A 312 107.75 68.73 27.38
C ARG A 312 108.68 69.22 28.49
N GLU A 313 108.79 68.50 29.60
CA GLU A 313 109.75 68.80 30.68
C GLU A 313 111.19 68.83 30.17
N ILE A 314 111.62 67.79 29.45
CA ILE A 314 112.97 67.70 28.85
C ILE A 314 113.20 68.83 27.83
N THR A 315 112.21 69.15 27.01
CA THR A 315 112.29 70.23 26.02
C THR A 315 112.46 71.59 26.70
N ASN A 316 111.68 71.88 27.74
CA ASN A 316 111.77 73.11 28.52
C ASN A 316 113.11 73.22 29.26
N HIS A 317 113.64 72.10 29.78
CA HIS A 317 114.96 72.07 30.42
C HIS A 317 116.09 72.35 29.41
N ASN A 318 116.05 71.71 28.23
CA ASN A 318 116.99 71.98 27.15
C ASN A 318 116.93 73.45 26.66
N GLN A 319 115.74 74.04 26.56
CA GLN A 319 115.59 75.46 26.25
C GLN A 319 116.25 76.32 27.32
N SER A 320 116.00 76.06 28.61
CA SER A 320 116.65 76.79 29.71
C SER A 320 118.18 76.66 29.68
N LEU A 321 118.74 75.48 29.33
CA LEU A 321 120.17 75.29 29.14
C LEU A 321 120.72 76.05 27.93
N HIS A 322 119.96 76.15 26.83
CA HIS A 322 120.30 77.01 25.69
C HIS A 322 120.28 78.50 26.05
N ASP A 323 119.27 78.95 26.80
CA ASP A 323 119.15 80.34 27.26
C ASP A 323 120.32 80.71 28.21
N GLN A 324 120.66 79.82 29.15
CA GLN A 324 121.85 79.95 29.99
C GLN A 324 123.15 79.97 29.17
N THR A 325 123.27 79.11 28.16
CA THR A 325 124.43 79.08 27.25
C THR A 325 124.54 80.38 26.44
N ALA A 326 123.42 80.98 26.03
CA ALA A 326 123.38 82.27 25.36
C ALA A 326 123.79 83.41 26.31
N GLN A 327 123.28 83.41 27.55
CA GLN A 327 123.68 84.38 28.58
C GLN A 327 125.16 84.31 28.92
N LEU A 328 125.75 83.12 29.03
CA LEU A 328 127.18 82.94 29.27
C LEU A 328 128.04 83.42 28.08
N LYS A 329 127.59 83.19 26.84
CA LYS A 329 128.24 83.73 25.63
C LYS A 329 128.18 85.26 25.58
N GLU A 330 127.05 85.84 25.96
CA GLU A 330 126.85 87.29 26.03
C GLU A 330 127.73 87.93 27.11
N GLN A 331 127.79 87.35 28.31
CA GLN A 331 128.70 87.78 29.38
C GLN A 331 130.17 87.73 28.94
N LEU A 332 130.59 86.64 28.27
CA LEU A 332 131.93 86.52 27.71
C LEU A 332 132.21 87.58 26.62
N HIS A 333 131.21 87.92 25.80
CA HIS A 333 131.34 88.98 24.80
C HIS A 333 131.48 90.37 25.44
N GLN A 334 130.72 90.65 26.51
CA GLN A 334 130.80 91.90 27.26
C GLN A 334 132.15 92.08 27.95
N GLU A 335 132.71 91.03 28.58
CA GLU A 335 134.07 91.07 29.14
C GLU A 335 135.14 91.24 28.04
N ALA A 336 135.00 90.54 26.91
CA ALA A 336 135.88 90.71 25.74
C ALA A 336 135.73 92.09 25.05
N SER A 337 134.65 92.84 25.33
CA SER A 337 134.49 94.24 24.93
C SER A 337 135.15 95.18 25.93
N ARG A 338 134.91 94.98 27.24
CA ARG A 338 135.55 95.74 28.34
C ARG A 338 137.07 95.67 28.27
N HIS A 339 137.64 94.49 28.01
CA HIS A 339 139.08 94.33 27.83
C HIS A 339 139.60 95.09 26.60
N ARG A 340 138.83 95.13 25.50
CA ARG A 340 139.18 95.90 24.29
C ARG A 340 139.16 97.40 24.57
N GLU A 341 138.10 97.92 25.18
CA GLU A 341 138.02 99.33 25.58
C GLU A 341 139.17 99.72 26.53
N HIS A 342 139.56 98.85 27.47
CA HIS A 342 140.69 99.10 28.36
C HIS A 342 142.03 99.17 27.59
N GLN A 343 142.21 98.29 26.60
CA GLN A 343 143.38 98.27 25.71
C GLN A 343 143.40 99.47 24.73
N GLU A 344 142.24 99.92 24.25
CA GLU A 344 142.09 101.11 23.41
C GLU A 344 142.34 102.40 24.22
N ARG A 345 141.84 102.49 25.46
CA ARG A 345 142.10 103.64 26.35
C ARG A 345 143.59 103.74 26.71
N THR A 346 144.26 102.63 27.05
CA THR A 346 145.69 102.63 27.38
C THR A 346 146.58 102.93 26.16
N THR A 347 146.25 102.39 24.98
CA THR A 347 146.98 102.76 23.75
C THR A 347 146.70 104.19 23.27
N CYS A 348 145.54 104.77 23.59
CA CYS A 348 145.27 106.19 23.37
C CYS A 348 146.10 107.08 24.30
N GLN A 349 146.18 106.74 25.60
CA GLN A 349 147.02 107.44 26.57
C GLN A 349 148.51 107.45 26.18
N LEU A 350 149.05 106.32 25.72
CA LEU A 350 150.43 106.26 25.23
C LEU A 350 150.67 107.20 24.03
N LYS A 351 149.71 107.31 23.10
CA LYS A 351 149.81 108.24 21.96
C LYS A 351 149.76 109.70 22.39
N THR A 352 148.97 110.06 23.41
CA THR A 352 148.92 111.44 23.91
C THR A 352 150.21 111.84 24.63
N GLU A 353 150.84 110.93 25.39
CA GLU A 353 152.16 111.16 25.98
C GLU A 353 153.26 111.29 24.90
N GLU A 354 153.21 110.46 23.86
CA GLU A 354 154.15 110.50 22.74
C GLU A 354 154.04 111.79 21.91
N GLN A 355 152.81 112.30 21.73
CA GLN A 355 152.55 113.64 21.16
C GLN A 355 153.04 114.77 22.09
N HIS A 356 152.88 114.63 23.41
CA HIS A 356 153.37 115.61 24.37
C HIS A 356 154.90 115.70 24.35
N ARG A 357 155.62 114.58 24.18
CA ARG A 357 157.09 114.58 24.01
C ARG A 357 157.51 115.40 22.79
N LEU A 358 156.92 115.13 21.62
CA LEU A 358 157.22 115.84 20.38
C LEU A 358 156.94 117.35 20.48
N SER A 359 155.83 117.72 21.13
CA SER A 359 155.46 119.13 21.38
C SER A 359 156.47 119.89 22.25
N VAL A 360 157.14 119.20 23.19
CA VAL A 360 158.20 119.79 24.02
C VAL A 360 159.51 119.94 23.24
N GLU A 361 159.85 118.98 22.37
CA GLU A 361 161.03 119.03 21.50
C GLU A 361 160.94 120.19 20.50
N GLU A 362 159.80 120.36 19.81
CA GLU A 362 159.57 121.47 18.86
C GLU A 362 159.64 122.85 19.54
N ARG A 363 159.16 122.95 20.79
CA ARG A 363 159.21 124.19 21.58
C ARG A 363 160.63 124.54 22.03
N LEU A 364 161.47 123.56 22.33
CA LEU A 364 162.88 123.78 22.66
C LEU A 364 163.64 124.30 21.43
N GLU A 365 163.39 123.70 20.26
CA GLU A 365 164.05 124.07 19.00
C GLU A 365 163.66 125.48 18.54
N LYS A 366 162.39 125.90 18.72
CA LYS A 366 161.94 127.28 18.49
C LYS A 366 162.61 128.29 19.43
N ALA A 367 162.66 128.02 20.73
CA ALA A 367 163.31 128.91 21.70
C ALA A 367 164.80 129.14 21.41
N CYS A 368 165.51 128.13 20.86
CA CYS A 368 166.89 128.28 20.41
C CYS A 368 167.05 129.22 19.19
N HIS A 369 166.09 129.24 18.26
CA HIS A 369 166.09 130.15 17.12
C HIS A 369 165.73 131.59 17.54
N GLU A 370 164.72 131.76 18.39
CA GLU A 370 164.29 133.05 18.93
C GLU A 370 165.44 133.76 19.68
N LEU A 371 166.22 133.02 20.48
CA LEU A 371 167.41 133.55 21.18
C LEU A 371 168.53 134.03 20.23
N GLN A 372 168.58 133.56 18.98
CA GLN A 372 169.50 134.10 17.98
C GLN A 372 168.93 135.35 17.30
N HIS A 373 167.61 135.37 17.04
CA HIS A 373 166.89 136.52 16.47
C HIS A 373 167.04 137.78 17.33
N PHE A 374 166.70 137.69 18.63
CA PHE A 374 166.74 138.85 19.54
C PHE A 374 168.15 139.45 19.72
N ARG A 375 169.22 138.66 19.51
CA ARG A 375 170.61 139.16 19.53
C ARG A 375 170.95 140.01 18.31
N ALA A 376 170.38 139.71 17.14
CA ALA A 376 170.51 140.57 15.97
C ALA A 376 169.67 141.84 16.14
N GLU A 377 168.44 141.71 16.62
CA GLU A 377 167.52 142.85 16.78
C GLU A 377 168.00 143.89 17.79
N HIS A 378 168.60 143.48 18.92
CA HIS A 378 169.15 144.41 19.93
C HIS A 378 170.17 145.40 19.35
N ILE A 379 171.01 144.93 18.40
CA ILE A 379 171.98 145.77 17.71
C ILE A 379 171.25 146.84 16.87
N THR A 380 170.34 146.43 15.98
CA THR A 380 169.53 147.38 15.18
C THR A 380 168.65 148.30 16.02
N LEU A 381 168.15 147.85 17.17
CA LEU A 381 167.31 148.66 18.05
C LEU A 381 168.12 149.76 18.73
N SER A 382 169.33 149.47 19.19
CA SER A 382 170.22 150.49 19.78
C SER A 382 170.64 151.56 18.75
N GLU A 383 170.91 151.18 17.50
CA GLU A 383 171.12 152.14 16.40
C GLU A 383 169.85 152.96 16.08
N TYR A 384 168.68 152.32 16.07
CA TYR A 384 167.40 152.97 15.76
C TYR A 384 166.96 153.96 16.84
N LEU A 385 167.11 153.63 18.13
CA LEU A 385 166.75 154.52 19.22
C LEU A 385 167.66 155.76 19.28
N VAL A 386 168.96 155.63 18.95
CA VAL A 386 169.85 156.79 18.77
C VAL A 386 169.42 157.67 17.58
N ARG A 387 168.92 157.08 16.48
CA ARG A 387 168.30 157.85 15.39
C ARG A 387 167.00 158.55 15.83
N LEU A 388 166.17 157.88 16.62
CA LEU A 388 164.89 158.42 17.06
C LEU A 388 165.02 159.54 18.10
N ALA A 389 165.98 159.43 19.03
CA ALA A 389 166.35 160.51 19.95
C ALA A 389 166.82 161.77 19.19
N ARG A 390 167.60 161.61 18.11
CA ARG A 390 167.99 162.70 17.21
C ARG A 390 166.80 163.29 16.44
N ALA A 391 165.86 162.45 15.99
CA ALA A 391 164.63 162.91 15.33
C ALA A 391 163.69 163.67 16.29
N LEU A 392 163.75 163.39 17.59
CA LEU A 392 163.02 164.07 18.66
C LEU A 392 163.78 165.26 19.28
N SER A 393 164.90 165.69 18.66
CA SER A 393 165.71 166.84 19.08
C SER A 393 166.34 166.74 20.48
N TRP A 394 166.59 165.53 20.99
CA TRP A 394 167.19 165.30 22.30
C TRP A 394 168.73 165.33 22.21
N SER A 395 169.37 166.37 22.77
CA SER A 395 170.78 166.68 22.49
C SER A 395 171.83 166.04 23.40
N GLU A 396 171.44 165.20 24.37
CA GLU A 396 172.36 164.64 25.38
C GLU A 396 172.84 163.20 25.09
N CYS A 397 172.38 162.56 23.99
CA CYS A 397 172.82 161.21 23.60
C CYS A 397 173.78 161.23 22.40
N SER A 398 175.09 161.22 22.66
CA SER A 398 176.13 161.25 21.63
C SER A 398 176.57 159.88 21.08
N GLU A 399 176.52 158.81 21.88
CA GLU A 399 177.01 157.46 21.53
C GLU A 399 175.97 156.35 21.80
N PRO A 400 176.01 155.21 21.07
CA PRO A 400 175.08 154.10 21.27
C PRO A 400 175.43 153.22 22.49
N PRO A 401 174.44 152.65 23.20
CA PRO A 401 174.67 151.70 24.28
C PRO A 401 175.37 150.41 23.81
N ALA A 402 176.23 149.82 24.66
CA ALA A 402 176.92 148.58 24.35
C ALA A 402 175.98 147.36 24.31
N PRO A 403 176.29 146.28 23.57
CA PRO A 403 175.49 145.05 23.56
C PRO A 403 175.26 144.50 24.97
N GLY A 404 174.01 144.18 25.29
CA GLY A 404 173.60 143.80 26.66
C GLY A 404 173.21 144.97 27.59
N SER A 405 173.31 146.23 27.13
CA SER A 405 172.71 147.38 27.83
C SER A 405 171.19 147.41 27.65
N ASP A 406 170.49 147.92 28.66
CA ASP A 406 169.02 148.01 28.64
C ASP A 406 168.52 149.13 27.72
N THR A 407 167.99 148.75 26.55
CA THR A 407 167.33 149.67 25.60
C THR A 407 165.91 150.04 26.00
N THR A 408 165.32 149.35 26.97
CA THR A 408 163.88 149.42 27.30
C THR A 408 163.53 150.74 27.99
N ILE A 409 164.43 151.29 28.81
CA ILE A 409 164.32 152.64 29.40
C ILE A 409 164.11 153.74 28.32
N LEU A 410 164.78 153.59 27.18
CA LEU A 410 164.69 154.50 26.03
C LEU A 410 163.51 154.17 25.10
N GLY A 411 162.79 153.07 25.34
CA GLY A 411 161.62 152.62 24.58
C GLY A 411 160.28 152.81 25.30
N GLU A 412 160.20 152.51 26.60
CA GLU A 412 158.98 152.66 27.40
C GLU A 412 158.52 154.12 27.48
N THR A 413 159.48 155.04 27.57
CA THR A 413 159.29 156.50 27.44
C THR A 413 158.67 156.95 26.10
N LEU A 414 158.49 156.04 25.14
CA LEU A 414 157.87 156.28 23.84
C LEU A 414 156.55 155.49 23.63
N LEU A 415 156.33 154.40 24.38
CA LEU A 415 155.35 153.35 24.04
C LEU A 415 154.10 153.28 24.93
N GLU A 416 154.02 154.04 26.03
CA GLU A 416 152.74 154.28 26.75
C GLU A 416 151.64 154.88 25.85
N ARG A 417 152.03 155.40 24.68
CA ARG A 417 151.20 156.18 23.74
C ARG A 417 150.27 155.37 22.82
N ALA A 418 150.33 154.03 22.81
CA ALA A 418 149.81 153.18 21.70
C ALA A 418 148.69 152.18 22.09
N GLU A 419 147.68 152.64 22.83
CA GLU A 419 146.58 151.85 23.44
C GLU A 419 145.66 150.99 22.50
N ARG A 420 145.20 149.82 23.02
CA ARG A 420 143.81 149.25 23.12
C ARG A 420 142.80 149.32 21.92
N LEU A 421 142.07 148.20 21.57
CA LEU A 421 140.58 148.07 21.27
C LEU A 421 140.06 146.77 20.51
N ALA A 422 138.76 146.35 20.70
CA ALA A 422 137.84 145.42 19.92
C ALA A 422 137.34 144.01 20.47
N THR A 423 136.18 143.43 20.01
CA THR A 423 135.38 142.31 20.64
C THR A 423 134.26 141.52 19.82
N HIS A 424 133.80 140.32 20.29
CA HIS A 424 132.47 139.56 20.14
C HIS A 424 132.09 138.79 18.81
N HIS A 425 131.09 137.86 18.60
CA HIS A 425 130.10 136.91 19.30
C HIS A 425 129.58 135.80 18.26
N GLU A 426 128.48 134.96 18.21
CA GLU A 426 127.14 134.59 18.85
C GLU A 426 126.59 133.22 18.20
N HIS A 427 125.39 132.54 18.21
CA HIS A 427 124.00 132.39 18.84
C HIS A 427 123.33 131.00 18.34
N HIS A 428 122.09 130.40 18.48
CA HIS A 428 120.77 130.49 19.21
C HIS A 428 119.94 129.10 19.31
N VAL A 429 118.56 128.98 19.26
CA VAL A 429 117.76 127.78 19.81
C VAL A 429 116.26 127.46 19.33
N HIS A 430 115.63 126.28 19.68
CA HIS A 430 114.15 125.83 19.78
C HIS A 430 113.38 125.11 18.58
N GLY A 431 112.22 124.36 18.61
CA GLY A 431 111.35 123.53 19.57
C GLY A 431 109.80 123.31 19.20
N ILE A 432 109.12 122.11 19.32
CA ILE A 432 107.67 121.78 18.88
C ILE A 432 106.84 120.71 19.74
N CYS A 433 105.47 120.57 19.58
CA CYS A 433 104.42 119.86 20.41
C CYS A 433 103.46 118.78 19.72
N ASP A 434 102.31 118.37 20.33
CA ASP A 434 101.58 117.05 20.19
C ASP A 434 100.04 117.05 19.78
N LYS A 435 99.29 115.90 19.76
CA LYS A 435 98.10 115.65 18.88
C LYS A 435 96.79 114.94 19.40
N SER A 436 95.66 115.37 18.78
CA SER A 436 94.50 114.58 18.22
C SER A 436 93.39 113.92 19.09
N SER A 437 92.13 114.32 18.84
CA SER A 437 90.91 113.70 19.41
C SER A 437 89.64 113.83 18.52
N ALA A 438 89.37 112.89 17.58
CA ALA A 438 88.22 113.03 16.65
C ALA A 438 87.48 111.75 16.15
N LEU A 439 87.99 110.52 16.31
CA LEU A 439 87.65 109.44 15.35
C LEU A 439 86.65 108.34 15.79
N TYR A 440 86.17 108.30 17.04
CA TYR A 440 85.54 107.08 17.60
C TYR A 440 83.99 107.02 17.66
N ASN A 441 83.28 108.15 17.52
CA ASN A 441 81.83 108.21 17.83
C ASN A 441 80.88 107.87 16.67
N LEU A 442 81.30 107.99 15.41
CA LEU A 442 80.42 107.78 14.26
C LEU A 442 80.20 106.30 13.92
N GLN A 443 81.19 105.44 14.23
CA GLN A 443 81.20 104.02 13.84
C GLN A 443 80.20 103.16 14.65
N ARG A 444 79.86 103.57 15.88
CA ARG A 444 79.05 102.75 16.82
C ARG A 444 77.56 102.68 16.43
N ARG A 445 77.02 103.72 15.77
CA ARG A 445 75.57 103.87 15.53
C ARG A 445 75.07 103.05 14.32
N VAL A 446 75.91 102.82 13.32
CA VAL A 446 75.60 101.97 12.14
C VAL A 446 75.47 100.49 12.53
N ARG A 447 76.28 100.03 13.50
CA ARG A 447 76.28 98.63 13.97
C ARG A 447 74.96 98.25 14.66
N VAL A 448 74.51 99.08 15.62
CA VAL A 448 73.29 98.84 16.40
C VAL A 448 72.03 98.77 15.52
N LEU A 449 71.94 99.60 14.47
CA LEU A 449 70.80 99.60 13.56
C LEU A 449 70.76 98.34 12.67
N ARG A 450 71.92 97.83 12.20
CA ARG A 450 71.98 96.54 11.49
C ARG A 450 71.54 95.38 12.40
N GLU A 451 71.99 95.36 13.65
CA GLU A 451 71.59 94.34 14.63
C GLU A 451 70.09 94.41 14.99
N GLN A 452 69.47 95.59 15.01
CA GLN A 452 68.01 95.73 15.22
C GLN A 452 67.18 95.20 14.05
N VAL A 453 67.62 95.40 12.80
CA VAL A 453 66.95 94.85 11.61
C VAL A 453 67.05 93.32 11.61
N GLN A 454 68.26 92.77 11.74
CA GLN A 454 68.48 91.31 11.78
C GLN A 454 67.68 90.60 12.90
N ARG A 455 67.49 91.24 14.06
CA ARG A 455 66.63 90.71 15.14
C ARG A 455 65.15 90.71 14.79
N ARG A 456 64.66 91.70 14.02
CA ARG A 456 63.27 91.73 13.52
C ARG A 456 63.05 90.70 12.42
N ASP A 457 64.01 90.55 11.50
CA ASP A 457 63.93 89.54 10.44
C ASP A 457 63.93 88.13 11.03
N LEU A 458 64.84 87.83 11.96
CA LEU A 458 64.86 86.56 12.69
C LEU A 458 63.55 86.32 13.48
N HIS A 459 62.96 87.36 14.07
CA HIS A 459 61.68 87.24 14.77
C HIS A 459 60.52 86.95 13.81
N LEU A 460 60.47 87.61 12.64
CA LEU A 460 59.48 87.30 11.60
C LEU A 460 59.66 85.89 11.03
N GLU A 461 60.90 85.44 10.87
CA GLU A 461 61.22 84.08 10.42
C GLU A 461 60.77 83.02 11.43
N LEU A 462 61.02 83.26 12.72
CA LEU A 462 60.52 82.40 13.82
C LEU A 462 58.99 82.42 13.94
N LEU A 463 58.34 83.56 13.70
CA LEU A 463 56.87 83.65 13.68
C LEU A 463 56.27 82.91 12.47
N ARG A 464 56.82 83.07 11.27
CA ARG A 464 56.43 82.29 10.07
C ARG A 464 56.58 80.80 10.33
N ARG A 465 57.72 80.38 10.89
CA ARG A 465 57.98 78.97 11.23
C ARG A 465 57.03 78.44 12.31
N LYS A 466 56.66 79.27 13.29
CA LYS A 466 55.63 78.94 14.29
C LYS A 466 54.23 78.82 13.68
N ILE A 467 53.87 79.68 12.73
CA ILE A 467 52.59 79.59 11.98
C ILE A 467 52.56 78.29 11.16
N ALA A 468 53.59 78.02 10.37
CA ALA A 468 53.70 76.77 9.60
C ALA A 468 53.58 75.53 10.49
N LEU A 469 54.29 75.48 11.62
CA LEU A 469 54.18 74.38 12.58
C LEU A 469 52.79 74.26 13.23
N LEU A 470 52.06 75.35 13.44
CA LEU A 470 50.69 75.32 13.96
C LEU A 470 49.70 74.83 12.89
N GLU A 471 49.87 75.26 11.64
CA GLU A 471 49.09 74.75 10.52
C GLU A 471 49.34 73.26 10.25
N ASP A 472 50.60 72.81 10.26
CA ASP A 472 50.95 71.40 10.09
C ASP A 472 50.42 70.53 11.24
N ASN A 473 50.43 71.06 12.47
CA ASN A 473 49.81 70.40 13.62
C ASN A 473 48.28 70.32 13.46
N ALA A 474 47.63 71.34 12.89
CA ALA A 474 46.21 71.31 12.56
C ALA A 474 45.90 70.30 11.44
N ARG A 475 46.67 70.33 10.33
CA ARG A 475 46.58 69.37 9.21
C ARG A 475 46.76 67.92 9.69
N GLY A 476 47.77 67.67 10.53
CA GLY A 476 48.01 66.37 11.15
C GLY A 476 46.87 65.91 12.07
N LYS A 477 46.29 66.80 12.88
CA LYS A 477 45.10 66.49 13.69
C LYS A 477 43.89 66.11 12.85
N THR A 478 43.63 66.83 11.74
CA THR A 478 42.53 66.46 10.84
C THR A 478 42.76 65.10 10.15
N MET A 479 44.00 64.80 9.77
CA MET A 479 44.39 63.51 9.16
C MET A 479 44.20 62.34 10.14
N LEU A 480 44.74 62.45 11.36
CA LEU A 480 44.58 61.45 12.42
C LEU A 480 43.11 61.25 12.82
N GLN A 481 42.31 62.32 12.80
CA GLN A 481 40.86 62.23 13.04
C GLN A 481 40.17 61.42 11.94
N THR A 482 40.49 61.65 10.66
CA THR A 482 39.93 60.86 9.55
C THR A 482 40.37 59.39 9.59
N GLU A 483 41.65 59.11 9.85
CA GLU A 483 42.16 57.73 9.98
C GLU A 483 41.48 56.97 11.14
N ARG A 484 41.26 57.65 12.27
CA ARG A 484 40.54 57.11 13.42
C ARG A 484 39.09 56.77 13.07
N ASP A 485 38.38 57.67 12.41
CA ASP A 485 36.97 57.47 12.07
C ASP A 485 36.79 56.40 10.98
N GLU A 486 37.73 56.30 10.03
CA GLU A 486 37.82 55.15 9.12
C GLU A 486 38.09 53.83 9.86
N ALA A 487 39.03 53.81 10.81
CA ALA A 487 39.35 52.62 11.59
C ALA A 487 38.14 52.15 12.42
N VAL A 488 37.39 53.07 13.01
CA VAL A 488 36.11 52.80 13.68
C VAL A 488 35.06 52.27 12.69
N HIS A 489 34.99 52.81 11.47
CA HIS A 489 34.08 52.29 10.44
C HIS A 489 34.47 50.86 10.00
N ARG A 490 35.76 50.60 9.76
CA ARG A 490 36.31 49.26 9.46
C ARG A 490 36.00 48.26 10.59
N ALA A 491 36.22 48.65 11.85
CA ALA A 491 35.91 47.83 13.02
C ALA A 491 34.41 47.49 13.12
N ARG A 492 33.52 48.48 12.94
CA ARG A 492 32.06 48.27 12.93
C ARG A 492 31.59 47.38 11.76
N LYS A 493 32.22 47.48 10.59
CA LYS A 493 31.93 46.59 9.45
C LYS A 493 32.38 45.15 9.76
N ASN A 494 33.52 44.99 10.41
CA ASN A 494 34.05 43.68 10.78
C ASN A 494 33.25 43.02 11.92
N SER A 495 32.76 43.75 12.94
CA SER A 495 31.88 43.16 13.96
C SER A 495 30.58 42.65 13.32
N LYS A 496 29.93 43.45 12.47
CA LYS A 496 28.71 43.03 11.74
C LYS A 496 28.92 41.82 10.83
N ASN A 497 30.13 41.63 10.31
CA ASN A 497 30.48 40.42 9.57
C ASN A 497 30.72 39.22 10.50
N ALA A 498 31.40 39.42 11.64
CA ALA A 498 31.58 38.39 12.66
C ALA A 498 30.23 37.91 13.23
N GLU A 499 29.33 38.84 13.56
CA GLU A 499 27.95 38.61 14.00
C GLU A 499 27.19 37.72 12.98
N ARG A 500 27.25 38.05 11.68
CA ARG A 500 26.65 37.23 10.61
C ARG A 500 27.26 35.82 10.55
N THR A 501 28.57 35.68 10.61
CA THR A 501 29.23 34.36 10.58
C THR A 501 28.96 33.53 11.83
N ALA A 502 28.78 34.17 12.99
CA ALA A 502 28.40 33.50 14.24
C ALA A 502 26.94 33.00 14.17
N GLN A 503 26.04 33.81 13.61
CA GLN A 503 24.65 33.43 13.36
C GLN A 503 24.54 32.25 12.37
N GLN A 504 25.25 32.31 11.23
CA GLN A 504 25.33 31.20 10.27
C GLN A 504 25.91 29.92 10.89
N LEU A 505 26.93 30.05 11.77
CA LEU A 505 27.48 28.91 12.51
C LEU A 505 26.49 28.34 13.54
N ALA A 506 25.62 29.16 14.13
CA ALA A 506 24.55 28.70 15.01
C ALA A 506 23.46 27.95 14.23
N GLU A 507 23.05 28.47 13.08
CA GLU A 507 22.08 27.84 12.17
C GLU A 507 22.57 26.48 11.66
N VAL A 508 23.82 26.39 11.19
CA VAL A 508 24.43 25.11 10.75
C VAL A 508 24.58 24.12 11.93
N LYS A 509 24.84 24.61 13.15
CA LYS A 509 24.83 23.76 14.35
C LYS A 509 23.44 23.24 14.70
N ALA A 510 22.39 24.05 14.54
CA ALA A 510 21.01 23.62 14.76
C ALA A 510 20.60 22.54 13.74
N GLN A 511 20.88 22.76 12.45
CA GLN A 511 20.66 21.77 11.38
C GLN A 511 21.44 20.46 11.64
N LEU A 512 22.68 20.54 12.13
CA LEU A 512 23.46 19.35 12.50
C LEU A 512 22.86 18.57 13.68
N VAL A 513 22.16 19.24 14.61
CA VAL A 513 21.42 18.58 15.70
C VAL A 513 20.14 17.96 15.14
N GLU A 514 19.38 18.67 14.31
CA GLU A 514 18.16 18.17 13.67
C GLU A 514 18.40 16.89 12.85
N VAL A 515 19.43 16.90 11.99
CA VAL A 515 19.82 15.73 11.18
C VAL A 515 20.28 14.55 12.05
N LYS A 516 20.89 14.80 13.22
CA LYS A 516 21.22 13.74 14.19
C LYS A 516 19.98 13.16 14.85
N THR A 517 18.99 13.98 15.19
CA THR A 517 17.71 13.51 15.72
C THR A 517 16.99 12.65 14.69
N GLN A 518 16.87 13.12 13.44
CA GLN A 518 16.28 12.37 12.33
C GLN A 518 17.02 11.03 12.07
N LEU A 519 18.35 11.00 12.20
CA LEU A 519 19.14 9.77 12.05
C LEU A 519 18.89 8.78 13.19
N ASN A 520 18.70 9.25 14.42
CA ASN A 520 18.32 8.40 15.55
C ASN A 520 16.90 7.84 15.35
N GLU A 521 15.93 8.67 15.00
CA GLU A 521 14.54 8.26 14.69
C GLU A 521 14.52 7.20 13.56
N ALA A 522 15.29 7.41 12.49
CA ALA A 522 15.45 6.43 11.41
C ALA A 522 16.07 5.10 11.89
N SER A 523 16.93 5.12 12.93
CA SER A 523 17.48 3.91 13.54
C SER A 523 16.44 3.19 14.41
N ASP A 524 15.59 3.92 15.14
CA ASP A 524 14.50 3.34 15.93
C ASP A 524 13.43 2.71 15.03
N TYR A 525 13.02 3.41 13.95
CA TYR A 525 12.10 2.85 12.95
C TYR A 525 12.66 1.56 12.31
N LYS A 526 13.98 1.50 12.08
CA LYS A 526 14.65 0.28 11.59
C LYS A 526 14.62 -0.85 12.62
N ILE A 527 14.79 -0.56 13.91
CA ILE A 527 14.67 -1.56 14.99
C ILE A 527 13.24 -2.12 15.02
N THR A 528 12.22 -1.27 15.10
CA THR A 528 10.82 -1.72 15.15
C THR A 528 10.39 -2.45 13.86
N ALA A 529 10.95 -2.09 12.70
CA ALA A 529 10.71 -2.83 11.45
C ALA A 529 11.31 -4.24 11.50
N LEU A 530 12.51 -4.41 12.04
CA LEU A 530 13.16 -5.72 12.21
C LEU A 530 12.44 -6.58 13.26
N GLU A 531 11.91 -5.98 14.33
CA GLU A 531 11.08 -6.67 15.33
C GLU A 531 9.75 -7.15 14.72
N ARG A 532 9.08 -6.32 13.91
CA ARG A 532 7.87 -6.71 13.18
C ARG A 532 8.16 -7.83 12.16
N ALA A 533 9.26 -7.75 11.42
CA ALA A 533 9.69 -8.81 10.49
C ALA A 533 9.86 -10.15 11.22
N ARG A 534 10.65 -10.19 12.29
CA ARG A 534 10.80 -11.39 13.15
C ARG A 534 9.46 -11.91 13.64
N LYS A 535 8.52 -11.03 13.99
CA LYS A 535 7.19 -11.44 14.45
C LYS A 535 6.33 -12.02 13.33
N CYS A 536 6.48 -11.55 12.09
CA CYS A 536 5.90 -12.20 10.92
C CYS A 536 6.50 -13.59 10.70
N ASP A 537 7.83 -13.75 10.79
CA ASP A 537 8.51 -15.04 10.65
C ASP A 537 8.03 -16.06 11.71
N GLU A 538 7.93 -15.65 12.98
CA GLU A 538 7.35 -16.47 14.07
C GLU A 538 5.91 -16.91 13.77
N LEU A 539 5.06 -15.99 13.32
CA LEU A 539 3.66 -16.28 13.02
C LEU A 539 3.51 -17.18 11.79
N GLN A 540 4.38 -17.02 10.79
CA GLN A 540 4.35 -17.83 9.57
C GLN A 540 4.86 -19.26 9.84
N ALA A 541 5.91 -19.43 10.65
CA ALA A 541 6.31 -20.74 11.15
C ALA A 541 5.16 -21.42 11.93
N ARG A 542 4.47 -20.66 12.80
CA ARG A 542 3.31 -21.15 13.57
C ARG A 542 2.11 -21.54 12.70
N LEU A 543 1.90 -20.86 11.57
CA LEU A 543 0.89 -21.25 10.58
C LEU A 543 1.26 -22.57 9.92
N CYS A 544 2.52 -22.73 9.46
CA CYS A 544 3.00 -23.99 8.90
C CYS A 544 2.87 -25.17 9.87
N GLU A 545 3.16 -24.98 11.17
CA GLU A 545 2.91 -25.99 12.22
C GLU A 545 1.44 -26.44 12.25
N LEU A 546 0.51 -25.49 12.21
CA LEU A 546 -0.94 -25.73 12.28
C LEU A 546 -1.51 -26.34 10.98
N GLU A 547 -0.96 -25.98 9.82
CA GLU A 547 -1.37 -26.56 8.52
C GLU A 547 -0.93 -28.02 8.38
N ASN A 548 0.30 -28.34 8.80
CA ASN A 548 0.78 -29.73 8.88
C ASN A 548 -0.08 -30.58 9.83
N GLU A 549 -0.42 -30.05 11.01
CA GLU A 549 -1.29 -30.77 11.97
C GLU A 549 -2.73 -30.92 11.44
N ARG A 550 -3.28 -29.89 10.79
CA ARG A 550 -4.58 -29.98 10.09
C ARG A 550 -4.58 -31.13 9.08
N GLU A 551 -3.55 -31.23 8.25
CA GLU A 551 -3.47 -32.28 7.23
C GLU A 551 -3.29 -33.68 7.84
N ARG A 552 -2.49 -33.80 8.90
CA ARG A 552 -2.36 -35.04 9.68
C ARG A 552 -3.71 -35.49 10.25
N LEU A 553 -4.51 -34.58 10.79
CA LEU A 553 -5.84 -34.86 11.35
C LEU A 553 -6.87 -35.17 10.26
N VAL A 554 -6.82 -34.49 9.10
CA VAL A 554 -7.68 -34.79 7.95
C VAL A 554 -7.38 -36.18 7.38
N ALA A 555 -6.11 -36.57 7.26
CA ALA A 555 -5.70 -37.90 6.84
C ALA A 555 -6.18 -38.99 7.82
N GLN A 556 -6.05 -38.75 9.14
CA GLN A 556 -6.60 -39.66 10.16
C GLN A 556 -8.12 -39.77 10.07
N LEU A 557 -8.85 -38.67 9.89
CA LEU A 557 -10.30 -38.67 9.72
C LEU A 557 -10.72 -39.44 8.46
N ALA A 558 -9.97 -39.33 7.36
CA ALA A 558 -10.20 -40.09 6.14
C ALA A 558 -10.00 -41.61 6.37
N ALA A 559 -8.91 -41.99 7.05
CA ALA A 559 -8.65 -43.39 7.39
C ALA A 559 -9.73 -43.98 8.32
N TYR A 560 -10.18 -43.21 9.33
CA TYR A 560 -11.30 -43.60 10.20
C TYR A 560 -12.62 -43.76 9.41
N LYS A 561 -12.94 -42.83 8.51
CA LYS A 561 -14.13 -42.92 7.63
C LYS A 561 -14.05 -44.14 6.70
N SER A 562 -12.88 -44.46 6.14
CA SER A 562 -12.68 -45.65 5.32
C SER A 562 -12.90 -46.94 6.12
N ARG A 563 -12.25 -47.06 7.28
CA ARG A 563 -12.43 -48.22 8.19
C ARG A 563 -13.87 -48.40 8.65
N ALA A 564 -14.59 -47.30 8.90
CA ALA A 564 -16.01 -47.35 9.26
C ALA A 564 -16.90 -47.87 8.11
N ARG A 565 -16.65 -47.46 6.86
CA ARG A 565 -17.37 -47.98 5.68
C ARG A 565 -17.15 -49.48 5.52
N SER A 566 -15.90 -49.94 5.52
CA SER A 566 -15.58 -51.36 5.37
C SER A 566 -16.11 -52.24 6.51
N ALA A 567 -16.26 -51.70 7.72
CA ALA A 567 -16.93 -52.39 8.82
C ALA A 567 -18.45 -52.50 8.61
N VAL A 568 -19.10 -51.49 8.03
CA VAL A 568 -20.52 -51.52 7.66
C VAL A 568 -20.76 -52.48 6.49
N GLU A 569 -19.93 -52.41 5.44
CA GLU A 569 -19.95 -53.30 4.28
C GLU A 569 -19.80 -54.77 4.73
N SER A 570 -18.76 -55.09 5.51
CA SER A 570 -18.56 -56.44 6.05
C SER A 570 -19.70 -56.91 6.99
N SER A 571 -20.39 -55.99 7.67
CA SER A 571 -21.57 -56.29 8.49
C SER A 571 -22.84 -56.53 7.65
N HIS A 572 -22.95 -55.89 6.49
CA HIS A 572 -24.00 -56.14 5.51
C HIS A 572 -23.76 -57.48 4.82
N ASP A 573 -22.55 -57.74 4.32
CA ASP A 573 -22.16 -59.00 3.68
C ASP A 573 -22.37 -60.22 4.60
N ARG A 574 -22.19 -60.06 5.92
CA ARG A 574 -22.56 -61.10 6.89
C ARG A 574 -24.08 -61.31 6.91
N ARG A 575 -24.86 -60.26 7.17
CA ARG A 575 -26.33 -60.34 7.21
C ARG A 575 -26.93 -60.93 5.95
N VAL A 576 -26.46 -60.53 4.76
CA VAL A 576 -26.90 -61.11 3.48
C VAL A 576 -26.63 -62.61 3.43
N ARG A 577 -25.44 -63.09 3.83
CA ARG A 577 -25.13 -64.53 3.88
C ARG A 577 -25.97 -65.27 4.92
N ASP A 578 -26.17 -64.67 6.09
CA ASP A 578 -26.98 -65.24 7.16
C ASP A 578 -28.46 -65.35 6.74
N GLU A 579 -28.98 -64.36 6.00
CA GLU A 579 -30.33 -64.37 5.41
C GLU A 579 -30.49 -65.43 4.30
N HIS A 580 -29.48 -65.62 3.45
CA HIS A 580 -29.48 -66.70 2.45
C HIS A 580 -29.46 -68.07 3.14
N ALA A 581 -28.62 -68.27 4.15
CA ALA A 581 -28.56 -69.50 4.93
C ALA A 581 -29.87 -69.80 5.66
N LEU A 582 -30.49 -68.78 6.28
CA LEU A 582 -31.81 -68.90 6.91
C LEU A 582 -32.92 -69.21 5.91
N SER A 583 -32.84 -68.70 4.67
CA SER A 583 -33.82 -68.98 3.63
C SER A 583 -33.71 -70.41 3.11
N HIS A 584 -32.49 -70.87 2.82
CA HIS A 584 -32.22 -72.28 2.50
C HIS A 584 -32.68 -73.24 3.62
N LEU A 585 -32.43 -72.89 4.89
CA LEU A 585 -32.90 -73.69 6.03
C LEU A 585 -34.43 -73.70 6.18
N ARG A 586 -35.13 -72.62 5.79
CA ARG A 586 -36.60 -72.58 5.73
C ARG A 586 -37.15 -73.45 4.59
N GLU A 587 -36.51 -73.43 3.44
CA GLU A 587 -36.85 -74.26 2.27
C GLU A 587 -36.66 -75.76 2.56
N GLU A 588 -35.51 -76.13 3.13
CA GLU A 588 -35.24 -77.49 3.62
C GLU A 588 -36.26 -77.93 4.67
N LEU A 589 -36.57 -77.08 5.65
CA LEU A 589 -37.61 -77.36 6.65
C LEU A 589 -39.00 -77.52 6.04
N ALA A 590 -39.34 -76.74 5.00
CA ALA A 590 -40.60 -76.87 4.27
C ALA A 590 -40.64 -78.19 3.47
N ARG A 591 -39.54 -78.57 2.81
CA ARG A 591 -39.42 -79.84 2.10
C ARG A 591 -39.57 -81.04 3.04
N VAL A 592 -38.89 -81.02 4.19
CA VAL A 592 -39.02 -82.06 5.23
C VAL A 592 -40.44 -82.12 5.80
N LYS A 593 -41.11 -80.97 6.01
CA LYS A 593 -42.53 -80.94 6.40
C LYS A 593 -43.45 -81.56 5.35
N SER A 594 -43.22 -81.32 4.05
CA SER A 594 -43.98 -81.97 2.97
C SER A 594 -43.77 -83.48 2.98
N GLN A 595 -42.51 -83.93 3.02
CA GLN A 595 -42.16 -85.36 3.08
C GLN A 595 -42.75 -86.07 4.32
N LEU A 596 -42.83 -85.37 5.45
CA LEU A 596 -43.50 -85.86 6.66
C LEU A 596 -45.03 -85.92 6.49
N ALA A 597 -45.65 -84.96 5.80
CA ALA A 597 -47.07 -85.01 5.47
C ALA A 597 -47.40 -86.16 4.50
N ASP A 598 -46.57 -86.36 3.46
CA ASP A 598 -46.72 -87.44 2.48
C ASP A 598 -46.56 -88.84 3.11
N THR A 599 -45.59 -89.00 4.01
CA THR A 599 -45.38 -90.27 4.74
C THR A 599 -46.50 -90.52 5.75
N ASN A 600 -46.98 -89.50 6.47
CA ASN A 600 -48.17 -89.62 7.32
C ASN A 600 -49.43 -89.96 6.51
N HIS A 601 -49.64 -89.35 5.34
CA HIS A 601 -50.79 -89.67 4.49
C HIS A 601 -50.75 -91.12 3.99
N ARG A 602 -49.57 -91.60 3.54
CA ARG A 602 -49.34 -93.01 3.20
C ARG A 602 -49.60 -93.94 4.40
N LEU A 603 -49.17 -93.57 5.60
CA LEU A 603 -49.38 -94.33 6.82
C LEU A 603 -50.88 -94.41 7.18
N SER A 604 -51.63 -93.32 7.05
CA SER A 604 -53.09 -93.32 7.21
C SER A 604 -53.81 -94.15 6.15
N GLN A 605 -53.35 -94.14 4.88
CA GLN A 605 -53.87 -95.05 3.84
C GLN A 605 -53.63 -96.52 4.20
N LEU A 606 -52.43 -96.86 4.69
CA LEU A 606 -52.10 -98.23 5.13
C LEU A 606 -52.90 -98.66 6.37
N GLN A 607 -53.15 -97.75 7.32
CA GLN A 607 -54.03 -98.01 8.47
C GLN A 607 -55.49 -98.21 8.05
N ALA A 608 -55.99 -97.42 7.09
CA ALA A 608 -57.33 -97.59 6.52
C ALA A 608 -57.44 -98.91 5.75
N PHE A 609 -56.42 -99.29 4.97
CA PHE A 609 -56.33 -100.59 4.31
C PHE A 609 -56.33 -101.75 5.32
N ARG A 610 -55.44 -101.72 6.33
CA ARG A 610 -55.42 -102.71 7.43
C ARG A 610 -56.80 -102.85 8.06
N THR A 611 -57.44 -101.72 8.39
CA THR A 611 -58.76 -101.69 9.03
C THR A 611 -59.87 -102.26 8.12
N SER A 612 -59.77 -102.07 6.81
CA SER A 612 -60.69 -102.68 5.84
C SER A 612 -60.48 -104.20 5.73
N VAL A 613 -59.23 -104.66 5.67
CA VAL A 613 -58.91 -106.10 5.67
C VAL A 613 -59.30 -106.75 7.00
N ALA A 614 -59.03 -106.11 8.13
CA ALA A 614 -59.47 -106.54 9.47
C ALA A 614 -60.98 -106.81 9.51
N LYS A 615 -61.78 -105.87 8.99
CA LYS A 615 -63.25 -106.01 8.89
C LYS A 615 -63.65 -107.17 7.98
N LEU A 616 -63.08 -107.26 6.77
CA LEU A 616 -63.40 -108.33 5.80
C LEU A 616 -63.08 -109.73 6.36
N LEU A 617 -61.94 -109.88 7.05
CA LEU A 617 -61.52 -111.13 7.68
C LEU A 617 -62.16 -111.38 9.05
N HIS A 618 -62.97 -110.45 9.55
CA HIS A 618 -63.56 -110.45 10.91
C HIS A 618 -62.50 -110.47 12.04
N LEU A 619 -61.25 -110.12 11.72
CA LEU A 619 -60.12 -110.01 12.64
C LEU A 619 -59.97 -108.56 13.12
N ARG A 620 -60.93 -108.09 13.92
CA ARG A 620 -60.80 -106.79 14.58
C ARG A 620 -59.67 -106.89 15.61
N ASP A 621 -58.77 -105.91 15.58
CA ASP A 621 -57.70 -105.69 16.56
C ASP A 621 -56.60 -106.78 16.66
N SER A 622 -56.50 -107.70 15.69
CA SER A 622 -55.37 -108.66 15.59
C SER A 622 -54.05 -107.97 15.15
N PRO A 623 -52.87 -108.52 15.49
CA PRO A 623 -51.58 -108.03 14.99
C PRO A 623 -51.45 -108.20 13.46
N ASP A 624 -50.59 -107.39 12.84
CA ASP A 624 -50.41 -107.40 11.38
C ASP A 624 -49.89 -108.74 10.84
N SER A 625 -49.09 -109.47 11.62
CA SER A 625 -48.58 -110.80 11.25
C SER A 625 -49.71 -111.82 11.04
N GLU A 626 -50.65 -111.90 11.99
CA GLU A 626 -51.83 -112.78 11.88
C GLU A 626 -52.78 -112.32 10.78
N LEU A 627 -52.98 -111.02 10.66
CA LEU A 627 -53.88 -110.41 9.68
C LEU A 627 -53.35 -110.63 8.24
N LEU A 628 -52.05 -110.47 8.03
CA LEU A 628 -51.36 -110.83 6.79
C LEU A 628 -51.37 -112.33 6.54
N HIS A 629 -51.08 -113.18 7.53
CA HIS A 629 -51.12 -114.63 7.37
C HIS A 629 -52.54 -115.14 7.03
N LYS A 630 -53.58 -114.54 7.62
CA LYS A 630 -54.98 -114.86 7.28
C LYS A 630 -55.36 -114.33 5.90
N LEU A 631 -54.93 -113.12 5.52
CA LEU A 631 -55.12 -112.60 4.17
C LEU A 631 -54.41 -113.49 3.13
N GLN A 632 -53.16 -113.87 3.37
CA GLN A 632 -52.40 -114.81 2.53
C GLN A 632 -53.10 -116.17 2.45
N SER A 633 -53.63 -116.70 3.55
CA SER A 633 -54.42 -117.93 3.57
C SER A 633 -55.71 -117.80 2.74
N VAL A 634 -56.41 -116.67 2.80
CA VAL A 634 -57.61 -116.40 1.98
C VAL A 634 -57.25 -116.19 0.51
N CYS A 635 -56.19 -115.46 0.20
CA CYS A 635 -55.69 -115.29 -1.17
C CYS A 635 -55.19 -116.60 -1.78
N ALA A 636 -54.51 -117.44 -1.01
CA ALA A 636 -54.11 -118.79 -1.42
C ALA A 636 -55.31 -119.72 -1.59
N SER A 637 -56.33 -119.62 -0.71
CA SER A 637 -57.58 -120.38 -0.85
C SER A 637 -58.38 -119.93 -2.07
N HIS A 638 -58.44 -118.63 -2.35
CA HIS A 638 -59.06 -118.06 -3.55
C HIS A 638 -58.26 -118.44 -4.81
N HIS A 639 -56.94 -118.40 -4.77
CA HIS A 639 -56.07 -118.89 -5.86
C HIS A 639 -56.32 -120.38 -6.12
N ASN A 640 -56.36 -121.21 -5.08
CA ASN A 640 -56.69 -122.63 -5.20
C ASN A 640 -58.10 -122.87 -5.74
N CYS A 641 -59.12 -122.10 -5.31
CA CYS A 641 -60.47 -122.16 -5.91
C CYS A 641 -60.48 -121.70 -7.37
N THR A 642 -59.71 -120.67 -7.72
CA THR A 642 -59.56 -120.19 -9.11
C THR A 642 -58.84 -121.22 -9.98
N CYS A 643 -57.89 -121.96 -9.43
CA CYS A 643 -57.17 -123.05 -10.11
C CYS A 643 -57.99 -124.34 -10.20
N LEU A 644 -58.86 -124.63 -9.22
CA LEU A 644 -59.89 -125.68 -9.33
C LEU A 644 -60.95 -125.31 -10.37
N GLY A 645 -61.31 -124.02 -10.45
CA GLY A 645 -62.16 -123.44 -11.50
C GLY A 645 -61.57 -123.49 -12.92
N ARG A 646 -60.31 -123.92 -13.09
CA ARG A 646 -59.66 -124.14 -14.40
C ARG A 646 -59.64 -125.62 -14.84
N ARG A 647 -60.53 -126.46 -14.30
CA ARG A 647 -60.71 -127.87 -14.77
C ARG A 647 -61.92 -128.12 -15.67
N TYR A 648 -62.73 -127.10 -15.97
CA TYR A 648 -63.74 -127.12 -17.04
C TYR A 648 -63.66 -125.81 -17.85
N GLY A 649 -63.68 -125.90 -19.18
CA GLY A 649 -63.23 -124.82 -20.09
C GLY A 649 -61.74 -124.98 -20.41
N SER A 650 -61.28 -125.45 -21.59
CA SER A 650 -61.80 -125.36 -22.97
C SER A 650 -61.90 -123.90 -23.46
N ALA A 651 -61.17 -123.45 -24.49
CA ALA A 651 -60.12 -124.09 -25.29
C ALA A 651 -59.25 -123.03 -26.03
N SER A 652 -58.38 -123.51 -26.93
CA SER A 652 -57.63 -122.77 -27.98
C SER A 652 -56.33 -122.04 -27.57
N PRO A 653 -55.35 -121.92 -28.51
CA PRO A 653 -53.96 -122.19 -28.14
C PRO A 653 -52.94 -121.18 -28.75
N LEU A 654 -51.73 -121.67 -29.06
CA LEU A 654 -50.51 -120.97 -29.49
C LEU A 654 -49.79 -120.20 -28.34
N GLY A 655 -48.46 -120.09 -28.36
CA GLY A 655 -47.51 -120.74 -29.26
C GLY A 655 -46.13 -120.08 -29.25
N THR A 656 -45.17 -120.74 -28.60
CA THR A 656 -43.71 -120.73 -28.83
C THR A 656 -43.02 -119.65 -29.69
N ALA A 657 -41.86 -119.22 -29.18
CA ALA A 657 -40.67 -118.73 -29.91
C ALA A 657 -40.63 -117.26 -30.41
N GLY A 658 -39.93 -116.42 -29.64
CA GLY A 658 -38.70 -115.76 -30.09
C GLY A 658 -38.76 -114.53 -31.01
N SER A 659 -37.54 -114.05 -31.33
CA SER A 659 -37.20 -113.10 -32.41
C SER A 659 -37.66 -111.62 -32.26
N ASP A 660 -36.67 -110.79 -31.92
CA ASP A 660 -36.27 -109.59 -32.70
C ASP A 660 -37.23 -108.39 -32.78
N HIS A 661 -36.88 -107.26 -32.13
CA HIS A 661 -36.02 -106.19 -32.65
C HIS A 661 -36.66 -105.33 -33.76
N HIS A 662 -37.00 -104.08 -33.44
CA HIS A 662 -36.46 -102.85 -34.08
C HIS A 662 -37.03 -101.60 -33.38
N CYS A 663 -36.32 -100.46 -33.26
CA CYS A 663 -34.90 -100.22 -33.48
C CYS A 663 -34.44 -98.94 -32.75
N SER A 664 -33.15 -98.87 -32.39
CA SER A 664 -32.30 -97.65 -32.30
C SER A 664 -32.67 -96.48 -31.36
N ARG A 665 -31.72 -95.78 -30.73
CA ARG A 665 -30.28 -96.04 -30.42
C ARG A 665 -29.81 -94.99 -29.39
N TYR A 666 -29.05 -95.43 -28.36
CA TYR A 666 -27.83 -94.81 -27.75
C TYR A 666 -27.85 -93.30 -27.33
N ASP A 667 -26.98 -92.77 -26.44
CA ASP A 667 -25.75 -93.25 -25.80
C ASP A 667 -25.73 -93.00 -24.26
N ASP A 668 -25.41 -94.06 -23.50
CA ASP A 668 -24.39 -94.18 -22.43
C ASP A 668 -24.04 -93.09 -21.36
N LEU A 669 -24.07 -93.59 -20.09
CA LEU A 669 -23.09 -93.41 -18.98
C LEU A 669 -23.20 -92.22 -17.96
N PRO A 670 -22.60 -92.34 -16.73
CA PRO A 670 -23.15 -91.75 -15.47
C PRO A 670 -22.08 -91.08 -14.53
N PRO A 671 -22.33 -90.81 -13.22
CA PRO A 671 -23.48 -90.22 -12.51
C PRO A 671 -23.10 -88.88 -11.78
N PRO A 672 -23.32 -88.58 -10.47
CA PRO A 672 -24.05 -87.37 -10.07
C PRO A 672 -23.21 -86.41 -9.16
N PRO A 673 -23.70 -85.22 -8.68
CA PRO A 673 -24.74 -85.16 -7.64
C PRO A 673 -25.72 -83.94 -7.66
N THR A 674 -26.84 -84.12 -6.96
CA THR A 674 -27.63 -83.13 -6.18
C THR A 674 -28.30 -81.88 -6.82
N THR A 675 -29.64 -81.87 -6.67
CA THR A 675 -30.52 -80.74 -6.26
C THR A 675 -30.63 -79.46 -7.11
N ALA A 676 -31.80 -79.33 -7.76
CA ALA A 676 -32.61 -78.10 -7.74
C ALA A 676 -34.09 -78.47 -7.93
N SER A 677 -35.01 -77.89 -7.15
CA SER A 677 -36.47 -78.10 -7.33
C SER A 677 -37.15 -76.87 -7.92
N SER A 678 -38.03 -77.11 -8.87
CA SER A 678 -38.92 -76.14 -9.52
C SER A 678 -39.79 -75.32 -8.57
N GLY A 679 -40.19 -74.11 -8.98
CA GLY A 679 -41.63 -73.76 -8.89
C GLY A 679 -42.09 -72.39 -8.41
N CYS A 680 -41.77 -71.32 -9.15
CA CYS A 680 -42.64 -70.15 -9.40
C CYS A 680 -43.31 -69.34 -8.24
N ARG A 681 -42.96 -68.04 -8.19
CA ARG A 681 -43.79 -66.88 -7.75
C ARG A 681 -44.07 -66.76 -6.22
N PRO A 682 -44.46 -65.56 -5.70
CA PRO A 682 -44.98 -64.37 -6.41
C PRO A 682 -44.32 -63.00 -6.11
N LEU A 683 -44.72 -62.02 -6.94
CA LEU A 683 -44.89 -60.57 -6.72
C LEU A 683 -43.95 -59.74 -5.80
N SER A 684 -43.55 -58.60 -6.40
CA SER A 684 -43.34 -57.27 -5.79
C SER A 684 -41.93 -56.85 -5.37
N SER A 685 -41.74 -55.52 -5.52
CA SER A 685 -40.76 -54.64 -4.84
C SER A 685 -39.39 -54.43 -5.49
N SER A 686 -39.09 -53.15 -5.71
CA SER A 686 -37.80 -52.51 -6.02
C SER A 686 -36.81 -52.58 -4.83
N PRO A 687 -35.50 -52.21 -4.92
CA PRO A 687 -34.96 -51.15 -5.80
C PRO A 687 -33.54 -51.29 -6.43
N VAL A 688 -33.29 -50.43 -7.43
CA VAL A 688 -32.03 -49.66 -7.70
C VAL A 688 -30.66 -50.37 -7.57
N HIS A 689 -29.93 -50.48 -8.69
CA HIS A 689 -28.62 -49.79 -8.77
C HIS A 689 -28.11 -49.43 -10.17
N ARG A 690 -27.10 -48.55 -10.19
CA ARG A 690 -26.45 -47.90 -11.34
C ARG A 690 -25.65 -48.88 -12.22
N ARG A 691 -25.48 -48.55 -13.51
CA ARG A 691 -24.15 -48.15 -14.06
C ARG A 691 -24.20 -47.56 -15.49
N TYR A 692 -23.24 -46.65 -15.73
CA TYR A 692 -22.40 -46.40 -16.92
C TYR A 692 -22.97 -46.66 -18.32
N ILE A 693 -23.00 -45.70 -19.25
CA ILE A 693 -21.90 -44.91 -19.88
C ILE A 693 -20.99 -45.76 -20.80
N ASP A 694 -21.28 -45.68 -22.10
CA ASP A 694 -20.36 -45.45 -23.23
C ASP A 694 -21.27 -44.93 -24.38
N SER A 695 -21.13 -43.70 -24.90
CA SER A 695 -20.11 -43.11 -25.80
C SER A 695 -20.33 -43.46 -27.29
N GLY A 696 -20.21 -42.48 -28.20
CA GLY A 696 -20.64 -42.67 -29.60
C GLY A 696 -20.74 -41.46 -30.56
N PHE A 697 -19.88 -40.44 -30.41
CA PHE A 697 -19.36 -39.51 -31.46
C PHE A 697 -20.25 -38.86 -32.57
N ASN A 698 -20.14 -37.51 -32.60
CA ASN A 698 -20.05 -36.56 -33.75
C ASN A 698 -21.23 -36.21 -34.70
N ASP A 699 -21.34 -34.88 -34.90
CA ASP A 699 -21.41 -34.05 -36.13
C ASP A 699 -22.32 -34.51 -37.31
N HIS A 700 -23.09 -33.62 -37.96
CA HIS A 700 -22.77 -32.24 -38.35
C HIS A 700 -24.00 -31.30 -38.43
N ASP A 701 -23.72 -29.99 -38.46
CA ASP A 701 -24.37 -28.87 -39.17
C ASP A 701 -25.91 -28.79 -39.32
N HIS A 702 -26.48 -27.64 -38.95
CA HIS A 702 -26.74 -26.59 -39.96
C HIS A 702 -27.13 -25.21 -39.36
N ASN A 703 -26.68 -24.16 -40.06
CA ASN A 703 -27.15 -22.77 -40.12
C ASN A 703 -27.66 -22.07 -38.84
N PHE A 704 -26.84 -21.11 -38.36
CA PHE A 704 -27.34 -19.82 -37.87
C PHE A 704 -27.39 -18.84 -39.06
N ASP A 705 -28.42 -18.00 -39.12
CA ASP A 705 -28.47 -16.78 -39.93
C ASP A 705 -29.45 -15.77 -39.28
N ASP A 706 -29.41 -14.53 -39.75
CA ASP A 706 -30.28 -13.38 -39.47
C ASP A 706 -30.30 -12.76 -38.05
N ASP A 707 -29.57 -11.63 -37.96
CA ASP A 707 -29.99 -10.33 -37.42
C ASP A 707 -30.55 -10.16 -35.99
N PHE A 708 -29.84 -9.33 -35.21
CA PHE A 708 -30.39 -8.02 -34.83
C PHE A 708 -29.29 -7.01 -34.42
N ASP A 709 -29.01 -6.00 -35.26
CA ASP A 709 -28.36 -4.75 -34.85
C ASP A 709 -29.31 -3.56 -35.10
N PHE A 710 -29.59 -2.80 -34.04
CA PHE A 710 -29.95 -1.39 -34.16
C PHE A 710 -29.59 -0.67 -32.86
N GLY A 711 -28.29 -0.36 -32.70
CA GLY A 711 -27.75 0.26 -31.50
C GLY A 711 -28.17 1.72 -31.25
N LYS A 712 -27.46 2.38 -30.32
CA LYS A 712 -27.56 3.84 -30.13
C LYS A 712 -26.23 4.42 -29.66
N LYS A 713 -25.78 5.47 -30.34
CA LYS A 713 -24.89 6.48 -29.75
C LYS A 713 -25.76 7.45 -28.95
N TYR A 714 -25.38 7.73 -27.72
CA TYR A 714 -25.33 9.08 -27.14
C TYR A 714 -24.42 9.06 -25.90
#